data_AF-A0AAD4TZI6-F1
#
_entry.id   AF-A0AAD4TZI6-F1
#
_cell.length_a   1.000
_cell.length_b   1.000
_cell.length_c   1.000
_cell.angle_alpha   90.00
_cell.angle_beta   90.00
_cell.angle_gamma   90.00
#
_symmetry.space_group_name_H-M   'P 1'
#
loop_
_entity.id
_entity.type
_entity.pdbx_description
1 polymer ?
#
loop_
_entity_poly.entity_id
_entity_poly.type
_entity_poly.pdbx_seq_one_letter_code
_entity_poly.pdbx_strand_id
1 'polypeptide(L)'
;MGEVLADMSDFSEELKRPTTEDEQGEPCVRSGSGMCFPWLQKHIESIASGGKQEKDFAQTTSACLSFIQEALLKHQWQRAAEYMHSYLQVLEDTDSNKRQGAPEIIWRLGSEILYYHPKSNLETFNTFADRMKNIGVTNYLKISLQHALYLLHHGLLDDANRILTQAETWRYGEKSSSQEVLVNLVQAYKGLLQYYSWYKKKMELSQLDKDDYAYNTASQNMLNRSWKTSINLCTLIKIPGVWDPFVKSYIEMLEFYGDQDGAREVLNNYAYDEKFPSNPNAHVYLYNFLKREKAPREKLISVLKILYQIVPSHKLMLEFHRLLRKSDKEEHHKLGLEVLFGILDFAGCTKNITAWKYLAKYLKQTLMGSRLAWVQEEWNSRKSWWPSFHFSYFWAKSNWKDDKTLACEKALVAGLLLGKGCKYFRYISKQDHQVLKKKMKQMKKSVKKYSIPLQHLEFCSDYESFGCCDQGKDHRIAARYWDIMDYFDLKGHELCGGYIKDILCQECSPYAAHLYDAENPRTPLRNLPGLCSDYCSAFHSNCHSAIALLTNDRRLQESPGKDGARFCHLLNLPDKDYCFPNILRSDHLNRNLGVVAEDRRGCLQLCLAEVANRLRNPVCMVHAGDGTHRFFVAEQVGVVWVYLPDGSRLEQPFLDLKSLVLTTPWIGDERGFLGLAFHPRFRRNRKFYIYYSCLGKKRAEKIRISEMKVSRADPNKADPKSERVILEIEEPASNHNGGQLLFGLDGYMYIFTGDGGQAGDPFGKFGNAQNKSSLLGKVLRIDVNGAGSGGKRYRVPVDNPFVSEPGAHPAIYAYGIRNMWRCAVDRGDPVTRQGRGRMFCGDVGQNRFEEVDIIVKGGNYGWRAKEGFECYDKKLCQNASLDDILPIYAYGHAVGKSVTGGYVYRGCESPNLNGLYIFGDFMSGRLMALQEDRKTKKWKKQDICLGSTESCAFPGLISTHSKFIISFAEDEAGELYFLATSYPSAYAPHGSIYKFVDPSRRAPPGKCKYKPVPVKTKSKRVQFRPLAKLVLDLLKEQSEKAARKLSSATLASSPNRASSQKDSFKKPASPTSSRKTSPGPGAKKRAREYS
;
A
#
# COMPACT_ATOMS: atom_id res chain seq x y z
N MET A 1 11.22 -1.05 25.19
CA MET A 1 11.15 0.35 25.70
C MET A 1 9.73 0.93 25.73
N GLY A 2 8.91 0.75 24.69
CA GLY A 2 7.50 1.18 24.71
C GLY A 2 6.60 0.33 25.63
N GLU A 3 6.85 -0.98 25.75
CA GLU A 3 6.08 -1.88 26.62
C GLU A 3 6.41 -1.68 28.12
N VAL A 4 7.68 -1.44 28.46
CA VAL A 4 8.12 -1.20 29.86
C VAL A 4 7.53 0.09 30.46
N LEU A 5 7.20 1.09 29.63
CA LEU A 5 6.55 2.32 30.09
C LEU A 5 5.02 2.24 30.08
N ALA A 6 4.44 1.29 29.33
CA ALA A 6 3.01 1.01 29.37
C ALA A 6 2.62 0.24 30.65
N ASP A 7 3.51 -0.62 31.15
CA ASP A 7 3.34 -1.34 32.42
C ASP A 7 3.46 -0.45 33.67
N MET A 8 4.07 0.74 33.58
CA MET A 8 4.20 1.63 34.75
C MET A 8 2.89 2.29 35.17
N SER A 9 1.82 2.24 34.34
CA SER A 9 0.49 2.72 34.74
C SER A 9 -0.38 1.67 35.44
N ASP A 10 -0.08 0.37 35.29
CA ASP A 10 -0.85 -0.72 35.90
C ASP A 10 -0.24 -1.24 37.22
N PHE A 11 0.96 -0.78 37.59
CA PHE A 11 1.67 -1.18 38.83
C PHE A 11 1.02 -0.71 40.15
N SER A 12 -0.10 0.02 40.10
CA SER A 12 -0.79 0.55 41.29
C SER A 12 -1.79 -0.43 41.92
N GLU A 13 -2.22 -1.50 41.24
CA GLU A 13 -3.28 -2.39 41.75
C GLU A 13 -2.80 -3.78 42.21
N GLU A 14 -1.63 -4.28 41.80
CA GLU A 14 -1.20 -5.66 42.12
C GLU A 14 -0.45 -5.85 43.45
N LEU A 15 -0.23 -4.79 44.24
CA LEU A 15 0.46 -4.86 45.54
C LEU A 15 -0.42 -5.29 46.73
N LYS A 16 -1.52 -6.02 46.49
CA LYS A 16 -2.40 -6.54 47.57
C LYS A 16 -2.65 -8.04 47.41
N ARG A 17 -1.68 -8.87 47.79
CA ARG A 17 -1.91 -10.22 48.33
C ARG A 17 -0.66 -10.74 49.05
N PRO A 18 -0.77 -11.24 50.29
CA PRO A 18 0.34 -11.89 50.97
C PRO A 18 0.44 -13.34 50.51
N THR A 19 1.64 -13.80 50.16
CA THR A 19 1.98 -15.22 50.04
C THR A 19 2.84 -15.62 51.23
N THR A 20 2.26 -16.44 52.09
CA THR A 20 2.90 -17.21 53.16
C THR A 20 3.73 -18.36 52.58
N GLU A 21 4.90 -18.58 53.19
CA GLU A 21 5.48 -19.87 53.68
C GLU A 21 5.38 -21.11 52.74
N ASP A 22 6.39 -21.97 52.57
CA ASP A 22 7.51 -22.30 53.46
C ASP A 22 8.51 -23.27 52.79
N GLU A 23 9.60 -23.53 53.53
CA GLU A 23 10.53 -24.68 53.50
C GLU A 23 11.70 -24.69 52.50
N GLN A 24 12.94 -25.06 52.85
CA GLN A 24 13.78 -25.15 54.06
C GLN A 24 15.05 -25.92 53.61
N GLY A 25 16.25 -25.61 54.12
CA GLY A 25 17.38 -26.57 54.12
C GLY A 25 18.76 -26.12 53.60
N GLU A 26 19.52 -25.52 54.51
CA GLU A 26 20.98 -25.27 54.70
C GLU A 26 22.01 -26.40 54.32
N PRO A 27 23.36 -26.28 54.56
CA PRO A 27 24.32 -25.15 54.44
C PRO A 27 25.77 -25.48 53.91
N CYS A 28 26.56 -24.42 53.65
CA CYS A 28 28.01 -24.18 53.94
C CYS A 28 29.23 -24.80 53.18
N VAL A 29 30.03 -23.88 52.57
CA VAL A 29 31.51 -23.65 52.68
C VAL A 29 32.46 -24.64 51.93
N ARG A 30 33.46 -24.30 51.09
CA ARG A 30 34.50 -23.23 51.07
C ARG A 30 35.15 -23.05 49.66
N SER A 31 35.56 -21.81 49.38
CA SER A 31 36.51 -21.23 48.40
C SER A 31 37.25 -22.07 47.34
N GLY A 32 37.27 -21.54 46.10
CA GLY A 32 38.34 -21.79 45.11
C GLY A 32 37.90 -21.52 43.67
N SER A 33 38.16 -20.29 43.18
CA SER A 33 38.24 -19.85 41.78
C SER A 33 37.82 -20.85 40.66
N GLY A 34 36.76 -20.49 39.93
CA GLY A 34 36.34 -21.12 38.68
C GLY A 34 34.86 -21.46 38.71
N MET A 35 34.03 -20.75 37.94
CA MET A 35 32.61 -21.10 37.78
C MET A 35 32.50 -22.44 37.04
N CYS A 36 32.42 -23.55 37.78
CA CYS A 36 32.09 -24.87 37.25
C CYS A 36 30.65 -25.19 37.62
N PHE A 37 29.79 -25.44 36.63
CA PHE A 37 28.39 -25.82 36.83
C PHE A 37 28.26 -27.36 36.83
N PRO A 38 28.12 -28.03 38.00
CA PRO A 38 28.35 -29.47 38.11
C PRO A 38 27.22 -30.37 37.59
N TRP A 39 26.12 -29.83 37.05
CA TRP A 39 25.08 -30.66 36.43
C TRP A 39 25.40 -31.07 34.99
N LEU A 40 26.41 -30.46 34.36
CA LEU A 40 26.67 -30.61 32.93
C LEU A 40 27.43 -31.90 32.62
N GLN A 41 28.15 -32.47 33.59
CA GLN A 41 28.98 -33.66 33.39
C GLN A 41 28.17 -34.95 33.21
N LYS A 42 27.01 -35.05 33.87
CA LYS A 42 26.12 -36.22 33.74
C LYS A 42 25.38 -36.29 32.40
N HIS A 43 25.27 -35.18 31.67
CA HIS A 43 24.70 -35.16 30.33
C HIS A 43 25.75 -35.42 29.23
N ILE A 44 27.03 -35.21 29.53
CA ILE A 44 28.14 -35.47 28.60
C ILE A 44 28.47 -36.97 28.52
N GLU A 45 28.35 -37.72 29.63
CA GLU A 45 28.64 -39.17 29.62
C GLU A 45 27.57 -40.01 28.91
N SER A 46 26.32 -39.52 28.82
CA SER A 46 25.26 -40.19 28.05
C SER A 46 25.33 -39.90 26.54
N ILE A 47 26.13 -38.93 26.12
CA ILE A 47 26.32 -38.54 24.71
C ILE A 47 27.59 -39.21 24.12
N ALA A 48 28.44 -39.81 24.97
CA ALA A 48 29.66 -40.50 24.56
C ALA A 48 29.45 -41.84 23.82
N SER A 49 28.20 -42.32 23.66
CA SER A 49 27.88 -43.54 22.91
C SER A 49 27.17 -43.25 21.58
N GLY A 50 27.89 -42.57 20.69
CA GLY A 50 27.76 -42.80 19.25
C GLY A 50 26.96 -41.77 18.45
N GLY A 51 27.69 -40.95 17.69
CA GLY A 51 27.13 -40.21 16.55
C GLY A 51 28.01 -39.04 16.14
N LYS A 52 28.76 -39.20 15.05
CA LYS A 52 29.60 -38.17 14.41
C LYS A 52 28.86 -36.82 14.28
N GLN A 53 29.12 -35.87 15.18
CA GLN A 53 28.66 -34.49 15.02
C GLN A 53 29.53 -33.44 15.75
N GLU A 54 30.81 -33.72 15.99
CA GLU A 54 31.62 -32.93 16.93
C GLU A 54 32.66 -31.96 16.31
N LYS A 55 32.57 -31.63 15.02
CA LYS A 55 33.48 -30.63 14.42
C LYS A 55 32.85 -29.31 13.98
N ASP A 56 31.53 -29.16 14.10
CA ASP A 56 30.82 -27.96 13.65
C ASP A 56 30.40 -26.98 14.76
N PHE A 57 30.43 -27.40 16.04
CA PHE A 57 29.85 -26.58 17.12
C PHE A 57 30.75 -25.45 17.65
N ALA A 58 32.01 -25.37 17.23
CA ALA A 58 33.01 -24.44 17.77
C ALA A 58 33.57 -23.43 16.75
N GLN A 59 32.88 -23.14 15.63
CA GLN A 59 33.56 -22.49 14.49
C GLN A 59 33.46 -20.97 14.31
N THR A 60 32.51 -20.19 14.86
CA THR A 60 32.60 -18.70 14.76
C THR A 60 31.74 -17.94 15.80
N THR A 61 32.14 -16.71 16.15
CA THR A 61 31.32 -15.75 16.93
C THR A 61 29.95 -15.46 16.29
N SER A 62 29.87 -15.47 14.95
CA SER A 62 28.65 -15.24 14.18
C SER A 62 27.62 -16.35 14.37
N ALA A 63 28.05 -17.62 14.41
CA ALA A 63 27.16 -18.74 14.69
C ALA A 63 26.56 -18.64 16.10
N CYS A 64 27.38 -18.30 17.11
CA CYS A 64 26.91 -18.12 18.48
C CYS A 64 25.84 -17.02 18.58
N LEU A 65 26.04 -15.87 17.91
CA LEU A 65 25.07 -14.78 17.91
C LEU A 65 23.73 -15.15 17.24
N SER A 66 23.76 -15.90 16.14
CA SER A 66 22.55 -16.42 15.49
C SER A 66 21.76 -17.34 16.41
N PHE A 67 22.45 -18.23 17.16
CA PHE A 67 21.79 -19.12 18.12
C PHE A 67 21.24 -18.37 19.33
N ILE A 68 21.95 -17.35 19.85
CA ILE A 68 21.42 -16.46 20.90
C ILE A 68 20.16 -15.76 20.39
N GLN A 69 20.18 -15.20 19.18
CA GLN A 69 19.03 -14.50 18.60
C GLN A 69 17.81 -15.43 18.43
N GLU A 70 18.02 -16.64 17.91
CA GLU A 70 16.95 -17.64 17.76
C GLU A 70 16.37 -18.05 19.12
N ALA A 71 17.23 -18.24 20.12
CA ALA A 71 16.80 -18.57 21.47
C ALA A 71 15.99 -17.44 22.11
N LEU A 72 16.41 -16.17 21.94
CA LEU A 72 15.68 -15.00 22.41
C LEU A 72 14.30 -14.87 21.75
N LEU A 73 14.22 -15.02 20.41
CA LEU A 73 12.95 -14.97 19.66
C LEU A 73 11.97 -16.08 20.06
N LYS A 74 12.48 -17.21 20.55
CA LYS A 74 11.69 -18.35 21.03
C LYS A 74 11.48 -18.34 22.56
N HIS A 75 11.87 -17.28 23.27
CA HIS A 75 11.83 -17.19 24.73
C HIS A 75 12.57 -18.33 25.46
N GLN A 76 13.63 -18.87 24.86
CA GLN A 76 14.47 -19.94 25.41
C GLN A 76 15.68 -19.36 26.18
N TRP A 77 15.40 -18.69 27.30
CA TRP A 77 16.41 -17.90 28.04
C TRP A 77 17.61 -18.71 28.56
N GLN A 78 17.38 -19.95 29.00
CA GLN A 78 18.43 -20.86 29.46
C GLN A 78 19.42 -21.19 28.33
N ARG A 79 18.90 -21.49 27.13
CA ARG A 79 19.73 -21.72 25.93
C ARG A 79 20.44 -20.46 25.47
N ALA A 80 19.76 -19.31 25.55
CA ALA A 80 20.39 -18.03 25.23
C ALA A 80 21.60 -17.75 26.15
N ALA A 81 21.49 -18.06 27.45
CA ALA A 81 22.60 -17.95 28.40
C ALA A 81 23.76 -18.91 28.10
N GLU A 82 23.46 -20.16 27.73
CA GLU A 82 24.47 -21.15 27.32
C GLU A 82 25.24 -20.70 26.08
N TYR A 83 24.54 -20.24 25.05
CA TYR A 83 25.18 -19.71 23.84
C TYR A 83 25.96 -18.41 24.10
N MET A 84 25.50 -17.59 25.05
CA MET A 84 26.21 -16.39 25.49
C MET A 84 27.54 -16.73 26.16
N HIS A 85 27.62 -17.84 26.91
CA HIS A 85 28.88 -18.31 27.48
C HIS A 85 29.86 -18.77 26.40
N SER A 86 29.39 -19.54 25.42
CA SER A 86 30.22 -19.95 24.27
C SER A 86 30.69 -18.75 23.45
N TYR A 87 29.86 -17.72 23.30
CA TYR A 87 30.25 -16.48 22.63
C TYR A 87 31.42 -15.78 23.34
N LEU A 88 31.41 -15.74 24.69
CA LEU A 88 32.50 -15.14 25.48
C LEU A 88 33.80 -15.94 25.35
N GLN A 89 33.75 -17.28 25.38
CA GLN A 89 34.94 -18.13 25.20
C GLN A 89 35.58 -17.91 23.82
N VAL A 90 34.79 -17.85 22.76
CA VAL A 90 35.29 -17.59 21.39
C VAL A 90 35.89 -16.18 21.27
N LEU A 91 35.44 -15.22 22.08
CA LEU A 91 36.02 -13.87 22.14
C LEU A 91 37.38 -13.82 22.85
N GLU A 92 37.62 -14.70 23.83
CA GLU A 92 38.92 -14.80 24.51
C GLU A 92 40.00 -15.36 23.57
N ASP A 93 39.63 -16.28 22.66
CA ASP A 93 40.50 -16.91 21.66
C ASP A 93 40.75 -16.06 20.40
N THR A 94 40.23 -14.83 20.32
CA THR A 94 40.36 -13.97 19.14
C THR A 94 41.23 -12.73 19.36
N ASP A 95 41.94 -12.35 18.28
CA ASP A 95 42.94 -11.28 18.25
C ASP A 95 42.38 -9.89 18.62
N SER A 96 43.22 -9.03 19.20
CA SER A 96 42.86 -7.77 19.87
C SER A 96 41.99 -6.81 19.04
N ASN A 97 42.19 -6.78 17.72
CA ASN A 97 41.44 -5.92 16.80
C ASN A 97 39.96 -6.34 16.57
N LYS A 98 39.57 -7.58 16.90
CA LYS A 98 38.16 -8.04 16.79
C LYS A 98 37.29 -7.69 18.00
N ARG A 99 37.88 -7.15 19.08
CA ARG A 99 37.19 -6.84 20.35
C ARG A 99 36.38 -5.53 20.31
N GLN A 100 36.52 -4.70 19.27
CA GLN A 100 36.05 -3.30 19.24
C GLN A 100 34.51 -3.08 19.21
N GLY A 101 33.69 -4.13 19.24
CA GLY A 101 32.23 -4.05 19.40
C GLY A 101 31.65 -5.07 20.39
N ALA A 102 32.49 -5.97 20.93
CA ALA A 102 32.07 -7.01 21.86
C ALA A 102 31.41 -6.45 23.12
N PRO A 103 31.90 -5.35 23.75
CA PRO A 103 31.25 -4.81 24.95
C PRO A 103 29.81 -4.35 24.72
N GLU A 104 29.47 -3.78 23.56
CA GLU A 104 28.09 -3.35 23.30
C GLU A 104 27.15 -4.54 23.07
N ILE A 105 27.61 -5.56 22.33
CA ILE A 105 26.84 -6.78 22.09
C ILE A 105 26.63 -7.56 23.40
N ILE A 106 27.70 -7.70 24.19
CA ILE A 106 27.65 -8.36 25.50
C ILE A 106 26.65 -7.66 26.39
N TRP A 107 26.75 -6.33 26.49
CA TRP A 107 25.82 -5.54 27.29
C TRP A 107 24.36 -5.73 26.86
N ARG A 108 24.05 -5.58 25.57
CA ARG A 108 22.67 -5.64 25.07
C ARG A 108 22.05 -7.03 25.21
N LEU A 109 22.75 -8.08 24.78
CA LEU A 109 22.24 -9.45 24.86
C LEU A 109 22.27 -9.98 26.29
N GLY A 110 23.35 -9.72 27.02
CA GLY A 110 23.53 -10.17 28.39
C GLY A 110 22.52 -9.54 29.35
N SER A 111 22.22 -8.24 29.20
CA SER A 111 21.16 -7.60 30.00
C SER A 111 19.78 -8.20 29.74
N GLU A 112 19.43 -8.48 28.49
CA GLU A 112 18.13 -9.08 28.14
C GLU A 112 18.01 -10.52 28.64
N ILE A 113 19.07 -11.33 28.48
CA ILE A 113 19.12 -12.68 29.03
C ILE A 113 18.95 -12.62 30.54
N LEU A 114 19.76 -11.82 31.24
CA LEU A 114 19.70 -11.71 32.70
C LEU A 114 18.37 -11.13 33.20
N TYR A 115 17.65 -10.35 32.38
CA TYR A 115 16.33 -9.84 32.74
C TYR A 115 15.31 -10.97 32.88
N TYR A 116 15.28 -11.91 31.94
CA TYR A 116 14.25 -12.95 31.86
C TYR A 116 14.71 -14.34 32.31
N HIS A 117 15.99 -14.52 32.61
CA HIS A 117 16.52 -15.82 33.01
C HIS A 117 16.04 -16.22 34.41
N PRO A 118 15.45 -17.42 34.59
CA PRO A 118 14.79 -17.82 35.85
C PRO A 118 15.74 -17.97 37.05
N LYS A 119 17.05 -18.04 36.79
CA LYS A 119 18.10 -18.09 37.83
C LYS A 119 18.87 -16.80 38.03
N SER A 120 18.56 -15.77 37.25
CA SER A 120 19.17 -14.45 37.41
C SER A 120 18.56 -13.77 38.63
N ASN A 121 19.37 -13.04 39.37
CA ASN A 121 18.94 -12.24 40.51
C ASN A 121 19.53 -10.82 40.41
N LEU A 122 19.03 -9.93 41.25
CA LEU A 122 19.41 -8.52 41.29
C LEU A 122 20.94 -8.31 41.39
N GLU A 123 21.61 -9.06 42.27
CA GLU A 123 23.05 -8.96 42.48
C GLU A 123 23.85 -9.32 41.23
N THR A 124 23.41 -10.36 40.51
CA THR A 124 24.02 -10.81 39.26
C THR A 124 23.90 -9.75 38.18
N PHE A 125 22.71 -9.14 38.03
CA PHE A 125 22.50 -8.07 37.05
C PHE A 125 23.29 -6.81 37.38
N ASN A 126 23.31 -6.39 38.66
CA ASN A 126 24.03 -5.19 39.10
C ASN A 126 25.54 -5.34 38.84
N THR A 127 26.10 -6.50 39.21
CA THR A 127 27.52 -6.82 38.96
C THR A 127 27.84 -6.81 37.48
N PHE A 128 26.96 -7.39 36.65
CA PHE A 128 27.10 -7.36 35.20
C PHE A 128 27.09 -5.93 34.67
N ALA A 129 26.09 -5.12 35.04
CA ALA A 129 25.95 -3.76 34.57
C ALA A 129 27.14 -2.87 34.97
N ASP A 130 27.67 -3.01 36.19
CA ASP A 130 28.83 -2.23 36.64
C ASP A 130 30.12 -2.63 35.93
N ARG A 131 30.32 -3.92 35.65
CA ARG A 131 31.41 -4.38 34.77
C ARG A 131 31.27 -3.78 33.38
N MET A 132 30.06 -3.76 32.80
CA MET A 132 29.84 -3.20 31.47
C MET A 132 30.07 -1.69 31.42
N LYS A 133 29.72 -0.94 32.46
CA LYS A 133 30.03 0.51 32.55
C LYS A 133 31.54 0.79 32.50
N ASN A 134 32.34 -0.05 33.16
CA ASN A 134 33.79 0.10 33.22
C ASN A 134 34.48 -0.32 31.92
N ILE A 135 33.99 -1.39 31.27
CA ILE A 135 34.55 -1.90 30.01
C ILE A 135 34.14 -1.02 28.82
N GLY A 136 32.91 -0.49 28.83
CA GLY A 136 32.31 0.30 27.74
C GLY A 136 32.18 1.78 28.06
N VAL A 137 33.31 2.46 28.30
CA VAL A 137 33.39 3.87 28.76
C VAL A 137 32.57 4.84 27.89
N THR A 138 32.49 4.60 26.57
CA THR A 138 31.69 5.38 25.61
C THR A 138 30.17 5.13 25.71
N ASN A 139 29.76 3.99 26.26
CA ASN A 139 28.37 3.59 26.46
C ASN A 139 27.90 3.78 27.91
N TYR A 140 28.73 4.33 28.80
CA TYR A 140 28.46 4.50 30.23
C TYR A 140 27.08 5.10 30.52
N LEU A 141 26.70 6.18 29.82
CA LEU A 141 25.39 6.86 30.02
C LEU A 141 24.21 5.94 29.64
N LYS A 142 24.33 5.17 28.55
CA LYS A 142 23.27 4.25 28.08
C LYS A 142 23.12 3.06 29.01
N ILE A 143 24.23 2.47 29.44
CA ILE A 143 24.26 1.34 30.38
C ILE A 143 23.69 1.78 31.73
N SER A 144 24.05 2.98 32.20
CA SER A 144 23.53 3.53 33.45
C SER A 144 22.02 3.79 33.39
N LEU A 145 21.50 4.24 32.25
CA LEU A 145 20.07 4.41 32.04
C LEU A 145 19.33 3.06 32.12
N GLN A 146 19.83 2.02 31.44
CA GLN A 146 19.23 0.69 31.48
C GLN A 146 19.31 0.06 32.87
N HIS A 147 20.45 0.21 33.56
CA HIS A 147 20.62 -0.26 34.94
C HIS A 147 19.63 0.45 35.88
N ALA A 148 19.46 1.77 35.76
CA ALA A 148 18.47 2.51 36.54
C ALA A 148 17.03 2.01 36.27
N LEU A 149 16.68 1.71 35.02
CA LEU A 149 15.37 1.14 34.67
C LEU A 149 15.15 -0.26 35.24
N TYR A 150 16.18 -1.09 35.24
CA TYR A 150 16.12 -2.42 35.85
C TYR A 150 15.88 -2.35 37.37
N LEU A 151 16.62 -1.47 38.06
CA LEU A 151 16.44 -1.22 39.50
C LEU A 151 15.03 -0.70 39.81
N LEU A 152 14.48 0.16 38.95
CA LEU A 152 13.12 0.65 39.09
C LEU A 152 12.08 -0.46 38.98
N HIS A 153 12.24 -1.38 38.04
CA HIS A 153 11.34 -2.52 37.90
C HIS A 153 11.33 -3.42 39.17
N HIS A 154 12.43 -3.43 39.91
CA HIS A 154 12.57 -4.17 41.17
C HIS A 154 12.26 -3.33 42.42
N GLY A 155 11.72 -2.11 42.26
CA GLY A 155 11.32 -1.24 43.37
C GLY A 155 12.47 -0.50 44.09
N LEU A 156 13.70 -0.56 43.57
CA LEU A 156 14.89 0.03 44.20
C LEU A 156 15.15 1.47 43.71
N LEU A 157 14.30 2.39 44.17
CA LEU A 157 14.31 3.78 43.71
C LEU A 157 15.59 4.55 44.07
N ASP A 158 16.09 4.38 45.30
CA ASP A 158 17.26 5.13 45.79
C ASP A 158 18.54 4.73 45.05
N ASP A 159 18.69 3.43 44.77
CA ASP A 159 19.79 2.91 43.98
C ASP A 159 19.72 3.41 42.52
N ALA A 160 18.54 3.39 41.90
CA ALA A 160 18.35 3.96 40.56
C ALA A 160 18.73 5.45 40.52
N ASN A 161 18.34 6.23 41.53
CA ASN A 161 18.69 7.65 41.64
C ASN A 161 20.19 7.87 41.85
N ARG A 162 20.86 7.00 42.62
CA ARG A 162 22.32 7.02 42.78
C ARG A 162 23.02 6.78 41.45
N ILE A 163 22.60 5.77 40.67
CA ILE A 163 23.15 5.47 39.34
C ILE A 163 22.99 6.67 38.39
N LEU A 164 21.80 7.25 38.30
CA LEU A 164 21.57 8.41 37.42
C LEU A 164 22.35 9.66 37.87
N THR A 165 22.55 9.84 39.18
CA THR A 165 23.35 10.97 39.71
C THR A 165 24.82 10.84 39.34
N GLN A 166 25.38 9.64 39.42
CA GLN A 166 26.75 9.38 38.95
C GLN A 166 26.88 9.60 37.44
N ALA A 167 25.89 9.13 36.67
CA ALA A 167 25.83 9.31 35.22
C ALA A 167 25.72 10.78 34.80
N GLU A 168 24.97 11.60 35.53
CA GLU A 168 24.84 13.04 35.24
C GLU A 168 26.20 13.77 35.28
N THR A 169 27.07 13.39 36.22
CA THR A 169 28.41 13.98 36.38
C THR A 169 29.46 13.37 35.47
N TRP A 170 29.14 12.29 34.76
CA TRP A 170 30.09 11.58 33.91
C TRP A 170 30.55 12.42 32.72
N ARG A 171 31.86 12.47 32.48
CA ARG A 171 32.48 13.19 31.35
C ARG A 171 33.54 12.29 30.72
N TYR A 172 33.52 12.20 29.39
CA TYR A 172 34.49 11.45 28.61
C TYR A 172 34.64 12.10 27.24
N GLY A 173 35.87 12.45 26.83
CA GLY A 173 36.17 13.11 25.56
C GLY A 173 35.62 14.54 25.43
N GLU A 174 35.70 15.10 24.21
CA GLU A 174 35.08 16.38 23.86
C GLU A 174 33.55 16.25 23.83
N LYS A 175 32.84 17.28 24.35
CA LYS A 175 31.38 17.26 24.49
C LYS A 175 30.71 17.26 23.11
N SER A 176 30.19 16.10 22.70
CA SER A 176 29.42 15.95 21.45
C SER A 176 27.93 16.26 21.64
N SER A 177 27.23 16.60 20.55
CA SER A 177 25.78 16.81 20.57
C SER A 177 24.99 15.56 20.96
N SER A 178 25.49 14.36 20.62
CA SER A 178 24.87 13.09 21.02
C SER A 178 25.03 12.80 22.51
N GLN A 179 26.18 13.15 23.09
CA GLN A 179 26.40 13.06 24.54
C GLN A 179 25.50 14.03 25.30
N GLU A 180 25.28 15.24 24.78
CA GLU A 180 24.37 16.22 25.37
C GLU A 180 22.92 15.72 25.42
N VAL A 181 22.43 15.09 24.35
CA VAL A 181 21.09 14.47 24.35
C VAL A 181 21.00 13.34 25.39
N LEU A 182 22.02 12.50 25.52
CA LEU A 182 22.04 11.42 26.52
C LEU A 182 22.10 11.97 27.96
N VAL A 183 22.84 13.05 28.20
CA VAL A 183 22.82 13.73 29.50
C VAL A 183 21.46 14.32 29.80
N ASN A 184 20.81 14.99 28.83
CA ASN A 184 19.45 15.49 28.99
C ASN A 184 18.45 14.36 29.30
N LEU A 185 18.62 13.19 28.69
CA LEU A 185 17.81 12.01 28.98
C LEU A 185 18.04 11.50 30.41
N VAL A 186 19.30 11.36 30.84
CA VAL A 186 19.65 10.98 32.22
C VAL A 186 19.05 11.97 33.23
N GLN A 187 19.15 13.27 32.95
CA GLN A 187 18.54 14.32 33.77
C GLN A 187 17.02 14.18 33.82
N ALA A 188 16.36 13.93 32.69
CA ALA A 188 14.92 13.77 32.65
C ALA A 188 14.44 12.55 33.43
N TYR A 189 15.09 11.39 33.28
CA TYR A 189 14.75 10.18 34.07
C TYR A 189 15.03 10.39 35.56
N LYS A 190 16.10 11.10 35.92
CA LYS A 190 16.35 11.52 37.29
C LYS A 190 15.25 12.46 37.80
N GLY A 191 14.81 13.40 36.96
CA GLY A 191 13.65 14.25 37.22
C GLY A 191 12.37 13.44 37.44
N LEU A 192 12.16 12.35 36.70
CA LEU A 192 11.03 11.45 36.90
C LEU A 192 11.08 10.71 38.25
N LEU A 193 12.27 10.26 38.68
CA LEU A 193 12.47 9.67 40.01
C LEU A 193 12.20 10.67 41.14
N GLN A 194 12.73 11.89 40.98
CA GLN A 194 12.50 12.99 41.89
C GLN A 194 11.02 13.37 41.93
N TYR A 195 10.34 13.35 40.79
CA TYR A 195 8.91 13.54 40.66
C TYR A 195 8.14 12.44 41.40
N TYR A 196 8.53 11.18 41.29
CA TYR A 196 7.89 10.10 42.03
C TYR A 196 8.05 10.26 43.54
N SER A 197 9.24 10.61 44.02
CA SER A 197 9.48 10.92 45.44
C SER A 197 8.63 12.10 45.92
N TRP A 198 8.55 13.15 45.11
CA TRP A 198 7.67 14.31 45.34
C TRP A 198 6.19 13.91 45.37
N TYR A 199 5.74 13.08 44.42
CA TYR A 199 4.36 12.62 44.29
C TYR A 199 3.96 11.75 45.49
N LYS A 200 4.82 10.83 45.92
CA LYS A 200 4.59 10.01 47.12
C LYS A 200 4.37 10.88 48.36
N LYS A 201 5.23 11.88 48.58
CA LYS A 201 5.09 12.84 49.68
C LYS A 201 3.84 13.71 49.57
N LYS A 202 3.49 14.16 48.35
CA LYS A 202 2.25 14.89 48.06
C LYS A 202 1.02 14.05 48.43
N MET A 203 1.05 12.74 48.14
CA MET A 203 -0.04 11.82 48.50
C MET A 203 -0.10 11.59 50.02
N GLU A 204 1.03 11.38 50.69
CA GLU A 204 1.11 11.24 52.16
C GLU A 204 0.53 12.47 52.87
N LEU A 205 0.85 13.68 52.39
CA LEU A 205 0.30 14.94 52.92
C LEU A 205 -1.20 15.12 52.66
N SER A 206 -1.73 14.52 51.59
CA SER A 206 -3.18 14.58 51.30
C SER A 206 -4.01 13.64 52.18
N GLN A 207 -3.36 12.69 52.88
CA GLN A 207 -3.99 11.70 53.75
C GLN A 207 -3.87 12.03 55.25
N LEU A 208 -3.08 13.03 55.63
CA LEU A 208 -2.96 13.49 57.01
C LEU A 208 -4.14 14.41 57.39
N ASP A 209 -4.73 14.17 58.56
CA ASP A 209 -5.72 15.07 59.15
C ASP A 209 -5.09 16.45 59.43
N LYS A 210 -5.90 17.50 59.33
CA LYS A 210 -5.45 18.91 59.34
C LYS A 210 -4.79 19.39 60.64
N ASP A 211 -4.65 18.54 61.66
CA ASP A 211 -4.34 18.94 63.03
C ASP A 211 -2.85 18.79 63.44
N ASP A 212 -1.97 18.26 62.59
CA ASP A 212 -0.53 18.18 62.90
C ASP A 212 0.29 19.31 62.22
N TYR A 213 0.33 20.48 62.87
CA TYR A 213 0.88 21.73 62.33
C TYR A 213 2.42 21.71 62.15
N ALA A 214 3.14 20.91 62.95
CA ALA A 214 4.61 20.87 62.96
C ALA A 214 5.19 20.00 61.83
N TYR A 215 4.58 18.83 61.57
CA TYR A 215 4.95 17.97 60.43
C TYR A 215 4.60 18.63 59.08
N ASN A 216 3.55 19.45 59.05
CA ASN A 216 3.09 20.18 57.87
C ASN A 216 4.12 21.19 57.35
N THR A 217 4.81 21.92 58.24
CA THR A 217 5.70 23.03 57.86
C THR A 217 7.02 22.54 57.25
N ALA A 218 7.62 21.47 57.79
CA ALA A 218 8.86 20.88 57.25
C ALA A 218 8.64 20.18 55.90
N SER A 219 7.52 19.47 55.77
CA SER A 219 7.14 18.75 54.56
C SER A 219 6.70 19.72 53.43
N GLN A 220 5.99 20.80 53.75
CA GLN A 220 5.71 21.89 52.81
C GLN A 220 6.98 22.62 52.35
N ASN A 221 7.95 22.86 53.25
CA ASN A 221 9.23 23.47 52.89
C ASN A 221 10.10 22.56 51.98
N MET A 222 10.03 21.23 52.13
CA MET A 222 10.67 20.29 51.21
C MET A 222 9.98 20.23 49.84
N LEU A 223 8.65 20.26 49.80
CA LEU A 223 7.89 20.37 48.55
C LEU A 223 8.23 21.68 47.82
N ASN A 224 8.39 22.79 48.53
CA ASN A 224 8.80 24.07 47.95
C ASN A 224 10.24 24.08 47.40
N ARG A 225 11.12 23.17 47.84
CA ARG A 225 12.51 23.03 47.34
C ARG A 225 12.66 22.13 46.11
N SER A 226 11.58 21.59 45.56
CA SER A 226 11.62 20.62 44.44
C SER A 226 11.71 21.26 43.04
N TRP A 227 12.14 22.53 42.94
CA TRP A 227 12.33 23.22 41.65
C TRP A 227 13.35 22.51 40.73
N LYS A 228 14.35 21.84 41.29
CA LYS A 228 15.32 21.05 40.52
C LYS A 228 14.65 19.91 39.72
N THR A 229 13.58 19.33 40.27
CA THR A 229 12.74 18.32 39.57
C THR A 229 12.09 18.92 38.33
N SER A 230 11.52 20.13 38.44
CA SER A 230 10.89 20.82 37.32
C SER A 230 11.87 21.18 36.21
N ILE A 231 13.09 21.61 36.55
CA ILE A 231 14.15 21.90 35.57
C ILE A 231 14.50 20.64 34.77
N ASN A 232 14.73 19.54 35.48
CA ASN A 232 15.13 18.26 34.88
C ASN A 232 14.07 17.67 33.96
N LEU A 233 12.78 17.86 34.26
CA LEU A 233 11.69 17.44 33.38
C LEU A 233 11.55 18.36 32.14
N CYS A 234 11.72 19.67 32.33
CA CYS A 234 11.53 20.67 31.29
C CYS A 234 12.58 20.58 30.16
N THR A 235 13.83 20.21 30.48
CA THR A 235 14.93 20.15 29.50
C THR A 235 14.63 19.23 28.32
N LEU A 236 13.99 18.08 28.56
CA LEU A 236 13.64 17.12 27.52
C LEU A 236 12.39 17.52 26.72
N ILE A 237 11.41 18.16 27.38
CA ILE A 237 10.15 18.57 26.73
C ILE A 237 10.36 19.63 25.65
N LYS A 238 11.47 20.39 25.71
CA LYS A 238 11.88 21.34 24.65
C LYS A 238 12.43 20.66 23.39
N ILE A 239 12.76 19.38 23.46
CA ILE A 239 13.28 18.60 22.33
C ILE A 239 12.10 17.95 21.61
N PRO A 240 11.95 18.12 20.29
CA PRO A 240 10.87 17.47 19.55
C PRO A 240 10.88 15.94 19.73
N GLY A 241 9.77 15.37 20.19
CA GLY A 241 9.63 13.94 20.47
C GLY A 241 8.30 13.60 21.15
N VAL A 242 8.10 12.32 21.45
CA VAL A 242 6.94 11.84 22.22
C VAL A 242 7.39 11.59 23.67
N TRP A 243 7.03 12.51 24.56
CA TRP A 243 7.52 12.60 25.94
C TRP A 243 6.40 12.52 26.98
N ASP A 244 5.38 11.71 26.71
CA ASP A 244 4.13 11.65 27.50
C ASP A 244 4.33 11.55 29.03
N PRO A 245 5.21 10.67 29.57
CA PRO A 245 5.44 10.61 31.01
C PRO A 245 6.02 11.91 31.57
N PHE A 246 6.97 12.50 30.87
CA PHE A 246 7.65 13.73 31.30
C PHE A 246 6.72 14.93 31.24
N VAL A 247 5.97 15.07 30.13
CA VAL A 247 4.95 16.12 29.98
C VAL A 247 3.92 16.00 31.08
N LYS A 248 3.36 14.81 31.32
CA LYS A 248 2.34 14.61 32.37
C LYS A 248 2.88 14.97 33.75
N SER A 249 4.07 14.48 34.12
CA SER A 249 4.71 14.81 35.39
C SER A 249 4.99 16.29 35.54
N TYR A 250 5.49 16.95 34.50
CA TYR A 250 5.81 18.37 34.53
C TYR A 250 4.56 19.24 34.66
N ILE A 251 3.50 18.93 33.91
CA ILE A 251 2.20 19.61 34.01
C ILE A 251 1.61 19.48 35.42
N GLU A 252 1.65 18.28 36.02
CA GLU A 252 1.12 18.09 37.37
C GLU A 252 1.90 18.90 38.42
N MET A 253 3.22 19.06 38.25
CA MET A 253 4.02 19.94 39.10
C MET A 253 3.67 21.42 38.90
N LEU A 254 3.54 21.88 37.65
CA LEU A 254 3.15 23.27 37.35
C LEU A 254 1.78 23.60 37.94
N GLU A 255 0.80 22.70 37.77
CA GLU A 255 -0.53 22.85 38.36
C GLU A 255 -0.47 22.91 39.90
N PHE A 256 0.39 22.10 40.54
CA PHE A 256 0.57 22.11 41.99
C PHE A 256 1.15 23.42 42.53
N TYR A 257 2.11 24.03 41.82
CA TYR A 257 2.69 25.33 42.20
C TYR A 257 1.86 26.53 41.75
N GLY A 258 0.71 26.31 41.11
CA GLY A 258 -0.19 27.38 40.66
C GLY A 258 0.20 28.02 39.32
N ASP A 259 1.15 27.46 38.58
CA ASP A 259 1.55 27.94 37.25
C ASP A 259 0.65 27.36 36.14
N GLN A 260 -0.59 27.86 36.08
CA GLN A 260 -1.57 27.43 35.09
C GLN A 260 -1.21 27.89 33.66
N ASP A 261 -0.55 29.04 33.52
CA ASP A 261 -0.19 29.57 32.21
C ASP A 261 0.98 28.80 31.60
N GLY A 262 2.00 28.45 32.40
CA GLY A 262 3.08 27.56 31.97
C GLY A 262 2.57 26.16 31.59
N ALA A 263 1.63 25.60 32.36
CA ALA A 263 1.00 24.32 32.04
C ALA A 263 0.25 24.38 30.69
N ARG A 264 -0.49 25.47 30.47
CA ARG A 264 -1.22 25.72 29.22
C ARG A 264 -0.28 25.87 28.03
N GLU A 265 0.82 26.59 28.18
CA GLU A 265 1.81 26.79 27.12
C GLU A 265 2.44 25.46 26.70
N VAL A 266 2.90 24.66 27.66
CA VAL A 266 3.51 23.36 27.40
C VAL A 266 2.53 22.42 26.68
N LEU A 267 1.28 22.35 27.14
CA LEU A 267 0.26 21.49 26.51
C LEU A 267 -0.12 21.96 25.10
N ASN A 268 -0.20 23.28 24.86
CA ASN A 268 -0.48 23.81 23.53
C ASN A 268 0.69 23.54 22.58
N ASN A 269 1.93 23.77 22.99
CA ASN A 269 3.10 23.48 22.17
C ASN A 269 3.17 21.98 21.86
N TYR A 270 2.96 21.12 22.85
CA TYR A 270 2.98 19.68 22.66
C TYR A 270 1.85 19.17 21.74
N ALA A 271 0.71 19.86 21.69
CA ALA A 271 -0.43 19.50 20.84
C ALA A 271 -0.41 20.14 19.44
N TYR A 272 0.21 21.32 19.27
CA TYR A 272 0.04 22.15 18.07
C TYR A 272 1.34 22.62 17.41
N ASP A 273 2.50 22.50 18.05
CA ASP A 273 3.77 22.87 17.41
C ASP A 273 4.13 21.83 16.34
N GLU A 274 4.20 22.27 15.08
CA GLU A 274 4.52 21.44 13.91
C GLU A 274 5.89 20.75 13.99
N LYS A 275 6.79 21.22 14.88
CA LYS A 275 8.07 20.56 15.11
C LYS A 275 7.92 19.22 15.84
N PHE A 276 6.87 19.05 16.65
CA PHE A 276 6.62 17.81 17.38
C PHE A 276 5.95 16.78 16.47
N PRO A 277 6.28 15.48 16.59
CA PRO A 277 5.57 14.44 15.87
C PRO A 277 4.11 14.38 16.32
N SER A 278 3.20 14.04 15.40
CA SER A 278 1.77 13.90 15.70
C SER A 278 1.55 12.89 16.84
N ASN A 279 0.99 13.36 17.96
CA ASN A 279 0.74 12.55 19.14
C ASN A 279 -0.72 12.70 19.64
N PRO A 280 -1.55 11.63 19.59
CA PRO A 280 -2.91 11.67 20.11
C PRO A 280 -3.00 12.06 21.59
N ASN A 281 -2.04 11.63 22.42
CA ASN A 281 -2.06 11.87 23.86
C ASN A 281 -1.90 13.34 24.21
N ALA A 282 -1.17 14.11 23.39
CA ALA A 282 -1.03 15.55 23.57
C ALA A 282 -2.39 16.26 23.57
N HIS A 283 -3.27 15.91 22.62
CA HIS A 283 -4.63 16.45 22.56
C HIS A 283 -5.52 15.95 23.71
N VAL A 284 -5.30 14.73 24.19
CA VAL A 284 -6.00 14.20 25.38
C VAL A 284 -5.61 14.98 26.64
N TYR A 285 -4.32 15.25 26.83
CA TYR A 285 -3.83 16.04 27.97
C TYR A 285 -4.35 17.46 27.92
N LEU A 286 -4.24 18.13 26.77
CA LEU A 286 -4.77 19.47 26.56
C LEU A 286 -6.28 19.53 26.80
N TYR A 287 -7.04 18.56 26.28
CA TYR A 287 -8.48 18.50 26.51
C TYR A 287 -8.84 18.38 27.99
N ASN A 288 -8.18 17.47 28.73
CA ASN A 288 -8.45 17.26 30.14
C ASN A 288 -8.09 18.50 30.97
N PHE A 289 -6.98 19.17 30.65
CA PHE A 289 -6.58 20.43 31.26
C PHE A 289 -7.61 21.54 31.02
N LEU A 290 -7.99 21.79 29.76
CA LEU A 290 -9.00 22.80 29.41
C LEU A 290 -10.36 22.51 30.05
N LYS A 291 -10.71 21.23 30.23
CA LYS A 291 -11.94 20.82 30.91
C LYS A 291 -11.91 21.16 32.40
N ARG A 292 -10.78 20.99 33.10
CA ARG A 292 -10.61 21.40 34.51
C ARG A 292 -10.69 22.93 34.66
N GLU A 293 -10.08 23.64 33.72
CA GLU A 293 -10.11 25.11 33.62
C GLU A 293 -11.47 25.68 33.18
N LYS A 294 -12.50 24.83 33.02
CA LYS A 294 -13.85 25.22 32.58
C LYS A 294 -13.82 26.04 31.28
N ALA A 295 -12.92 25.70 30.36
CA ALA A 295 -12.79 26.39 29.08
C ALA A 295 -14.12 26.36 28.27
N PRO A 296 -14.36 27.36 27.41
CA PRO A 296 -15.53 27.38 26.53
C PRO A 296 -15.67 26.10 25.71
N ARG A 297 -16.92 25.67 25.53
CA ARG A 297 -17.27 24.43 24.81
C ARG A 297 -16.66 24.36 23.43
N GLU A 298 -16.55 25.49 22.73
CA GLU A 298 -16.02 25.60 21.38
C GLU A 298 -14.53 25.22 21.33
N LYS A 299 -13.75 25.57 22.36
CA LYS A 299 -12.35 25.15 22.50
C LYS A 299 -12.24 23.65 22.78
N LEU A 300 -13.13 23.10 23.60
CA LEU A 300 -13.18 21.66 23.86
C LEU A 300 -13.53 20.86 22.58
N ILE A 301 -14.48 21.36 21.78
CA ILE A 301 -14.87 20.80 20.50
C ILE A 301 -13.70 20.85 19.50
N SER A 302 -12.95 21.95 19.42
CA SER A 302 -11.83 22.05 18.47
C SER A 302 -10.72 21.05 18.76
N VAL A 303 -10.36 20.85 20.03
CA VAL A 303 -9.35 19.86 20.44
C VAL A 303 -9.83 18.44 20.10
N LEU A 304 -11.07 18.10 20.46
CA LEU A 304 -11.61 16.77 20.20
C LEU A 304 -11.85 16.50 18.71
N LYS A 305 -12.09 17.52 17.90
CA LYS A 305 -12.21 17.38 16.44
C LYS A 305 -10.90 16.94 15.82
N ILE A 306 -9.76 17.48 16.28
CA ILE A 306 -8.43 17.04 15.84
C ILE A 306 -8.16 15.62 16.34
N LEU A 307 -8.44 15.34 17.62
CA LEU A 307 -8.30 14.00 18.17
C LEU A 307 -9.14 12.96 17.41
N TYR A 308 -10.36 13.30 16.99
CA TYR A 308 -11.20 12.44 16.17
C TYR A 308 -10.57 12.11 14.81
N GLN A 309 -9.92 13.08 14.16
CA GLN A 309 -9.23 12.85 12.89
C GLN A 309 -8.03 11.90 13.05
N ILE A 310 -7.36 11.92 14.20
CA ILE A 310 -6.18 11.10 14.49
C ILE A 310 -6.59 9.71 15.02
N VAL A 311 -7.52 9.65 15.98
CA VAL A 311 -7.97 8.43 16.67
C VAL A 311 -9.50 8.42 16.86
N PRO A 312 -10.27 8.01 15.84
CA PRO A 312 -11.74 7.98 15.91
C PRO A 312 -12.33 6.98 16.93
N SER A 313 -11.54 6.00 17.38
CA SER A 313 -11.95 4.99 18.36
C SER A 313 -11.71 5.40 19.82
N HIS A 314 -11.14 6.58 20.07
CA HIS A 314 -10.75 6.97 21.42
C HIS A 314 -11.95 7.12 22.37
N LYS A 315 -11.77 6.79 23.65
CA LYS A 315 -12.85 6.83 24.67
C LYS A 315 -13.54 8.20 24.81
N LEU A 316 -12.80 9.28 24.53
CA LEU A 316 -13.34 10.65 24.56
C LEU A 316 -14.32 10.96 23.42
N MET A 317 -14.41 10.13 22.38
CA MET A 317 -15.33 10.37 21.27
C MET A 317 -16.80 10.28 21.70
N LEU A 318 -17.12 9.50 22.73
CA LEU A 318 -18.45 9.53 23.35
C LEU A 318 -18.74 10.87 24.06
N GLU A 319 -17.71 11.48 24.65
CA GLU A 319 -17.83 12.81 25.23
C GLU A 319 -17.90 13.89 24.14
N PHE A 320 -17.12 13.75 23.06
CA PHE A 320 -17.19 14.62 21.90
C PHE A 320 -18.61 14.64 21.32
N HIS A 321 -19.21 13.47 21.11
CA HIS A 321 -20.61 13.35 20.70
C HIS A 321 -21.57 14.09 21.66
N ARG A 322 -21.37 14.00 22.98
CA ARG A 322 -22.22 14.70 23.96
C ARG A 322 -22.08 16.22 23.86
N LEU A 323 -20.86 16.73 23.64
CA LEU A 323 -20.61 18.16 23.46
C LEU A 323 -21.26 18.67 22.18
N LEU A 324 -21.10 17.94 21.07
CA LEU A 324 -21.73 18.25 19.78
C LEU A 324 -23.25 18.27 19.87
N ARG A 325 -23.85 17.29 20.56
CA ARG A 325 -25.31 17.22 20.73
C ARG A 325 -25.91 18.40 21.51
N LYS A 326 -25.14 19.01 22.41
CA LYS A 326 -25.59 20.18 23.19
C LYS A 326 -25.48 21.49 22.41
N SER A 327 -24.87 21.47 21.23
CA SER A 327 -24.71 22.66 20.40
C SER A 327 -25.94 22.87 19.53
N ASP A 328 -26.31 24.13 19.30
CA ASP A 328 -27.45 24.51 18.46
C ASP A 328 -27.11 24.48 16.95
N LYS A 329 -25.87 24.13 16.60
CA LYS A 329 -25.40 24.11 15.21
C LYS A 329 -25.74 22.81 14.50
N GLU A 330 -26.38 22.92 13.34
CA GLU A 330 -26.76 21.76 12.52
C GLU A 330 -25.54 20.92 12.06
N GLU A 331 -24.43 21.58 11.74
CA GLU A 331 -23.14 20.93 11.42
C GLU A 331 -22.64 20.00 12.54
N HIS A 332 -22.81 20.40 13.80
CA HIS A 332 -22.40 19.60 14.95
C HIS A 332 -23.31 18.39 15.13
N HIS A 333 -24.59 18.52 14.79
CA HIS A 333 -25.51 17.39 14.82
C HIS A 333 -25.18 16.33 13.76
N LYS A 334 -24.76 16.75 12.56
CA LYS A 334 -24.29 15.84 11.50
C LYS A 334 -22.97 15.17 11.92
N LEU A 335 -21.98 15.94 12.37
CA LEU A 335 -20.70 15.41 12.87
C LEU A 335 -20.91 14.45 14.05
N GLY A 336 -21.88 14.72 14.92
CA GLY A 336 -22.21 13.85 16.05
C GLY A 336 -22.71 12.45 15.63
N LEU A 337 -23.35 12.33 14.46
CA LEU A 337 -23.73 11.04 13.86
C LEU A 337 -22.51 10.35 13.26
N GLU A 338 -21.69 11.10 12.51
CA GLU A 338 -20.43 10.62 11.91
C GLU A 338 -19.51 10.00 12.98
N VAL A 339 -19.31 10.69 14.11
CA VAL A 339 -18.49 10.22 15.23
C VAL A 339 -18.99 8.88 15.79
N LEU A 340 -20.31 8.67 15.89
CA LEU A 340 -20.87 7.41 16.41
C LEU A 340 -20.66 6.23 15.46
N PHE A 341 -20.78 6.46 14.15
CA PHE A 341 -20.40 5.47 13.15
C PHE A 341 -18.89 5.20 13.19
N GLY A 342 -18.07 6.26 13.23
CA GLY A 342 -16.61 6.19 13.28
C GLY A 342 -16.08 5.40 14.49
N ILE A 343 -16.67 5.55 15.68
CA ILE A 343 -16.31 4.73 16.85
C ILE A 343 -16.55 3.24 16.57
N LEU A 344 -17.70 2.92 15.98
CA LEU A 344 -18.16 1.53 15.81
C LEU A 344 -17.49 0.81 14.63
N ASP A 345 -16.81 1.54 13.73
CA ASP A 345 -16.01 0.95 12.65
C ASP A 345 -14.82 0.11 13.16
N PHE A 346 -14.42 0.28 14.43
CA PHE A 346 -13.27 -0.41 15.02
C PHE A 346 -13.67 -1.65 15.83
N ALA A 347 -12.94 -2.76 15.63
CA ALA A 347 -13.23 -4.06 16.26
C ALA A 347 -13.30 -4.01 17.79
N GLY A 348 -12.39 -3.25 18.43
CA GLY A 348 -12.36 -3.08 19.88
C GLY A 348 -13.59 -2.36 20.47
N CYS A 349 -14.34 -1.62 19.65
CA CYS A 349 -15.53 -0.87 20.09
C CYS A 349 -16.85 -1.57 19.75
N THR A 350 -16.81 -2.74 19.10
CA THR A 350 -18.01 -3.48 18.63
C THR A 350 -18.96 -3.89 19.76
N LYS A 351 -18.45 -4.06 20.99
CA LYS A 351 -19.22 -4.39 22.20
C LYS A 351 -19.57 -3.17 23.07
N ASN A 352 -19.22 -1.95 22.66
CA ASN A 352 -19.49 -0.74 23.44
C ASN A 352 -21.00 -0.38 23.43
N ILE A 353 -21.71 -0.81 24.47
CA ILE A 353 -23.16 -0.62 24.59
C ILE A 353 -23.59 0.86 24.58
N THR A 354 -22.75 1.76 25.12
CA THR A 354 -23.07 3.20 25.18
C THR A 354 -23.08 3.81 23.79
N ALA A 355 -22.09 3.46 22.95
CA ALA A 355 -22.04 3.89 21.55
C ALA A 355 -23.27 3.40 20.77
N TRP A 356 -23.64 2.12 20.92
CA TRP A 356 -24.82 1.55 20.27
C TRP A 356 -26.12 2.20 20.74
N LYS A 357 -26.29 2.46 22.05
CA LYS A 357 -27.44 3.18 22.60
C LYS A 357 -27.55 4.59 22.01
N TYR A 358 -26.44 5.32 21.92
CA TYR A 358 -26.42 6.65 21.34
C TYR A 358 -26.75 6.62 19.86
N LEU A 359 -26.15 5.71 19.09
CA LEU A 359 -26.44 5.54 17.66
C LEU A 359 -27.91 5.18 17.42
N ALA A 360 -28.45 4.20 18.15
CA ALA A 360 -29.84 3.79 18.01
C ALA A 360 -30.82 4.94 18.30
N LYS A 361 -30.55 5.73 19.36
CA LYS A 361 -31.35 6.91 19.70
C LYS A 361 -31.24 7.98 18.61
N TYR A 362 -30.04 8.26 18.13
CA TYR A 362 -29.79 9.31 17.15
C TYR A 362 -30.39 8.95 15.79
N LEU A 363 -30.16 7.74 15.29
CA LEU A 363 -30.78 7.24 14.06
C LEU A 363 -32.31 7.33 14.12
N LYS A 364 -32.92 6.93 15.24
CA LYS A 364 -34.37 7.06 15.42
C LYS A 364 -34.84 8.52 15.36
N GLN A 365 -34.14 9.44 16.03
CA GLN A 365 -34.47 10.87 16.00
C GLN A 365 -34.32 11.47 14.61
N THR A 366 -33.20 11.18 13.94
CA THR A 366 -32.89 11.69 12.59
C THR A 366 -33.88 11.17 11.54
N LEU A 367 -34.27 9.89 11.63
CA LEU A 367 -35.27 9.28 10.75
C LEU A 367 -36.70 9.76 11.03
N MET A 368 -37.01 10.19 12.26
CA MET A 368 -38.29 10.84 12.60
C MET A 368 -38.37 12.29 12.10
N GLY A 369 -37.25 13.01 12.07
CA GLY A 369 -37.18 14.43 11.69
C GLY A 369 -36.91 14.69 10.21
N SER A 370 -37.20 13.73 9.32
CA SER A 370 -37.01 13.84 7.86
C SER A 370 -35.56 14.12 7.39
N ARG A 371 -34.54 13.85 8.21
CA ARG A 371 -33.11 14.06 7.87
C ARG A 371 -32.45 12.78 7.33
N LEU A 372 -33.18 12.06 6.47
CA LEU A 372 -32.77 10.76 5.93
C LEU A 372 -31.43 10.84 5.17
N ALA A 373 -31.17 11.95 4.49
CA ALA A 373 -29.96 12.17 3.71
C ALA A 373 -28.67 12.00 4.54
N TRP A 374 -28.64 12.47 5.79
CA TRP A 374 -27.46 12.35 6.66
C TRP A 374 -27.15 10.90 7.01
N VAL A 375 -28.20 10.12 7.28
CA VAL A 375 -28.05 8.70 7.58
C VAL A 375 -27.61 7.94 6.33
N GLN A 376 -28.18 8.27 5.17
CA GLN A 376 -27.80 7.64 3.90
C GLN A 376 -26.35 7.93 3.50
N GLU A 377 -25.85 9.14 3.73
CA GLU A 377 -24.45 9.51 3.47
C GLU A 377 -23.49 8.63 4.28
N GLU A 378 -23.71 8.53 5.60
CA GLU A 378 -22.89 7.68 6.49
C GLU A 378 -23.07 6.18 6.24
N TRP A 379 -24.28 5.77 5.83
CA TRP A 379 -24.60 4.37 5.59
C TRP A 379 -24.05 3.88 4.25
N ASN A 380 -24.09 4.70 3.20
CA ASN A 380 -23.65 4.31 1.86
C ASN A 380 -22.16 3.97 1.80
N SER A 381 -21.32 4.59 2.62
CA SER A 381 -19.89 4.25 2.73
C SER A 381 -19.63 2.93 3.47
N ARG A 382 -20.62 2.42 4.22
CA ARG A 382 -20.49 1.26 5.12
C ARG A 382 -21.29 0.03 4.68
N LYS A 383 -22.31 0.21 3.84
CA LYS A 383 -23.30 -0.82 3.49
C LYS A 383 -22.70 -2.14 2.95
N SER A 384 -21.53 -2.11 2.33
CA SER A 384 -20.88 -3.29 1.75
C SER A 384 -20.15 -4.17 2.77
N TRP A 385 -19.78 -3.65 3.93
CA TRP A 385 -18.93 -4.38 4.90
C TRP A 385 -19.46 -4.37 6.34
N TRP A 386 -20.11 -3.30 6.79
CA TRP A 386 -20.70 -3.18 8.13
C TRP A 386 -21.68 -4.31 8.49
N PRO A 387 -22.57 -4.76 7.57
CA PRO A 387 -23.49 -5.85 7.85
C PRO A 387 -22.78 -7.16 8.22
N SER A 388 -21.75 -7.54 7.47
CA SER A 388 -20.95 -8.74 7.76
C SER A 388 -20.17 -8.58 9.06
N PHE A 389 -19.70 -7.36 9.34
CA PHE A 389 -18.91 -7.04 10.52
C PHE A 389 -19.72 -7.02 11.83
N HIS A 390 -20.94 -6.48 11.84
CA HIS A 390 -21.76 -6.34 13.06
C HIS A 390 -23.03 -7.18 13.10
N PHE A 391 -23.62 -7.48 11.94
CA PHE A 391 -24.99 -7.97 11.82
C PHE A 391 -25.09 -9.35 11.15
N SER A 392 -24.03 -10.15 11.26
CA SER A 392 -24.07 -11.55 10.83
C SER A 392 -24.94 -12.41 11.76
N TYR A 393 -25.41 -13.53 11.26
CA TYR A 393 -26.16 -14.49 12.07
C TYR A 393 -25.34 -15.04 13.24
N PHE A 394 -24.03 -15.24 13.04
CA PHE A 394 -23.09 -15.62 14.09
C PHE A 394 -23.08 -14.59 15.22
N TRP A 395 -22.96 -13.30 14.89
CA TRP A 395 -22.97 -12.21 15.87
C TRP A 395 -24.29 -12.07 16.60
N ALA A 396 -25.42 -12.36 15.94
CA ALA A 396 -26.73 -12.34 16.58
C ALA A 396 -26.83 -13.34 17.73
N LYS A 397 -26.32 -14.58 17.52
CA LYS A 397 -26.25 -15.61 18.57
C LYS A 397 -25.29 -15.24 19.69
N SER A 398 -24.05 -14.87 19.34
CA SER A 398 -23.03 -14.52 20.32
C SER A 398 -23.45 -13.32 21.17
N ASN A 399 -23.96 -12.24 20.56
CA ASN A 399 -24.36 -11.05 21.32
C ASN A 399 -25.58 -11.32 22.20
N TRP A 400 -26.53 -12.16 21.77
CA TRP A 400 -27.66 -12.55 22.63
C TRP A 400 -27.22 -13.35 23.85
N LYS A 401 -26.20 -14.21 23.70
CA LYS A 401 -25.61 -14.97 24.79
C LYS A 401 -24.82 -14.07 25.75
N ASP A 402 -23.98 -13.18 25.21
CA ASP A 402 -23.06 -12.35 25.98
C ASP A 402 -23.76 -11.15 26.67
N ASP A 403 -24.55 -10.36 25.92
CA ASP A 403 -25.25 -9.17 26.42
C ASP A 403 -26.54 -8.92 25.63
N LYS A 404 -27.66 -9.35 26.22
CA LYS A 404 -29.01 -9.22 25.66
C LYS A 404 -29.43 -7.77 25.42
N THR A 405 -28.90 -6.82 26.20
CA THR A 405 -29.22 -5.40 26.05
C THR A 405 -28.51 -4.83 24.83
N LEU A 406 -27.22 -5.13 24.67
CA LEU A 406 -26.44 -4.80 23.47
C LEU A 406 -27.06 -5.41 22.21
N ALA A 407 -27.45 -6.69 22.28
CA ALA A 407 -28.10 -7.38 21.17
C ALA A 407 -29.40 -6.69 20.72
N CYS A 408 -30.21 -6.20 21.68
CA CYS A 408 -31.40 -5.41 21.38
C CYS A 408 -31.09 -4.06 20.70
N GLU A 409 -30.06 -3.33 21.14
CA GLU A 409 -29.67 -2.05 20.53
C GLU A 409 -29.15 -2.27 19.10
N LYS A 410 -28.29 -3.28 18.91
CA LYS A 410 -27.80 -3.68 17.59
C LYS A 410 -28.92 -4.13 16.67
N ALA A 411 -29.89 -4.89 17.19
CA ALA A 411 -31.06 -5.30 16.42
C ALA A 411 -31.89 -4.10 15.98
N LEU A 412 -32.10 -3.09 16.84
CA LEU A 412 -32.80 -1.86 16.46
C LEU A 412 -32.04 -1.13 15.33
N VAL A 413 -30.72 -0.94 15.46
CA VAL A 413 -29.91 -0.30 14.42
C VAL A 413 -29.94 -1.11 13.11
N ALA A 414 -29.72 -2.43 13.18
CA ALA A 414 -29.79 -3.32 12.04
C ALA A 414 -31.17 -3.25 11.36
N GLY A 415 -32.26 -3.24 12.13
CA GLY A 415 -33.61 -3.12 11.57
C GLY A 415 -33.88 -1.75 10.95
N LEU A 416 -33.31 -0.67 11.50
CA LEU A 416 -33.43 0.68 10.92
C LEU A 416 -32.62 0.83 9.63
N LEU A 417 -31.42 0.25 9.53
CA LEU A 417 -30.52 0.42 8.38
C LEU A 417 -30.71 -0.65 7.28
N LEU A 418 -30.98 -1.90 7.68
CA LEU A 418 -31.11 -3.09 6.80
C LEU A 418 -32.54 -3.63 6.77
N GLY A 419 -33.51 -2.93 7.35
CA GLY A 419 -34.92 -3.34 7.35
C GLY A 419 -35.25 -4.61 8.16
N LYS A 420 -36.55 -4.92 8.20
CA LYS A 420 -37.12 -6.08 8.94
C LYS A 420 -36.62 -7.44 8.45
N GLY A 421 -36.11 -7.51 7.22
CA GLY A 421 -35.64 -8.73 6.56
C GLY A 421 -34.28 -9.22 7.06
N CYS A 422 -33.46 -8.36 7.67
CA CYS A 422 -32.10 -8.69 8.09
C CYS A 422 -32.04 -9.89 9.07
N LYS A 423 -31.09 -10.80 8.85
CA LYS A 423 -30.91 -12.03 9.65
C LYS A 423 -30.70 -11.73 11.15
N TYR A 424 -29.94 -10.69 11.49
CA TYR A 424 -29.68 -10.29 12.87
C TYR A 424 -30.97 -9.82 13.57
N PHE A 425 -31.67 -8.87 12.95
CA PHE A 425 -32.95 -8.37 13.48
C PHE A 425 -33.97 -9.50 13.65
N ARG A 426 -34.12 -10.36 12.63
CA ARG A 426 -35.05 -11.48 12.65
C ARG A 426 -34.78 -12.44 13.80
N TYR A 427 -33.52 -12.82 14.01
CA TYR A 427 -33.13 -13.72 15.09
C TYR A 427 -33.45 -13.15 16.47
N ILE A 428 -33.03 -11.91 16.74
CA ILE A 428 -33.28 -11.25 18.04
C ILE A 428 -34.78 -11.01 18.25
N SER A 429 -35.51 -10.59 17.22
CA SER A 429 -36.94 -10.30 17.30
C SER A 429 -37.82 -11.52 17.65
N LYS A 430 -37.31 -12.74 17.45
CA LYS A 430 -37.98 -14.01 17.75
C LYS A 430 -37.64 -14.58 19.12
N GLN A 431 -36.64 -14.03 19.82
CA GLN A 431 -36.32 -14.48 21.17
C GLN A 431 -37.41 -14.07 22.16
N ASP A 432 -37.70 -14.91 23.14
CA ASP A 432 -38.60 -14.57 24.24
C ASP A 432 -37.80 -14.23 25.51
N HIS A 433 -38.14 -13.10 26.14
CA HIS A 433 -37.48 -12.63 27.34
C HIS A 433 -38.41 -11.69 28.12
N GLN A 434 -38.87 -12.12 29.29
CA GLN A 434 -39.89 -11.41 30.07
C GLN A 434 -39.53 -9.95 30.35
N VAL A 435 -38.29 -9.67 30.77
CA VAL A 435 -37.83 -8.31 31.12
C VAL A 435 -37.68 -7.38 29.90
N LEU A 436 -37.34 -7.92 28.71
CA LEU A 436 -37.07 -7.12 27.51
C LEU A 436 -38.26 -7.05 26.54
N LYS A 437 -39.37 -7.74 26.85
CA LYS A 437 -40.58 -7.84 26.02
C LYS A 437 -41.12 -6.49 25.57
N LYS A 438 -41.18 -5.51 26.48
CA LYS A 438 -41.61 -4.12 26.17
C LYS A 438 -40.66 -3.43 25.18
N LYS A 439 -39.34 -3.57 25.39
CA LYS A 439 -38.29 -3.00 24.53
C LYS A 439 -38.32 -3.63 23.14
N MET A 440 -38.49 -4.94 23.04
CA MET A 440 -38.60 -5.65 21.76
C MET A 440 -39.87 -5.27 20.98
N LYS A 441 -41.01 -5.08 21.67
CA LYS A 441 -42.25 -4.57 21.05
C LYS A 441 -42.05 -3.16 20.48
N GLN A 442 -41.38 -2.27 21.24
CA GLN A 442 -41.08 -0.91 20.79
C GLN A 442 -40.08 -0.88 19.62
N MET A 443 -39.08 -1.77 19.65
CA MET A 443 -38.11 -1.95 18.56
C MET A 443 -38.83 -2.39 17.27
N LYS A 444 -39.66 -3.44 17.32
CA LYS A 444 -40.45 -3.92 16.17
C LYS A 444 -41.34 -2.81 15.59
N LYS A 445 -42.02 -2.04 16.45
CA LYS A 445 -42.84 -0.89 16.02
C LYS A 445 -42.00 0.20 15.34
N SER A 446 -40.81 0.49 15.87
CA SER A 446 -39.91 1.52 15.32
C SER A 446 -39.35 1.10 13.95
N VAL A 447 -38.91 -0.15 13.82
CA VAL A 447 -38.40 -0.71 12.54
C VAL A 447 -39.51 -0.76 11.49
N LYS A 448 -40.74 -1.15 11.86
CA LYS A 448 -41.87 -1.14 10.92
C LYS A 448 -42.18 0.25 10.37
N LYS A 449 -41.96 1.32 11.16
CA LYS A 449 -42.36 2.68 10.81
C LYS A 449 -41.24 3.50 10.16
N TYR A 450 -39.98 3.27 10.52
CA TYR A 450 -38.87 4.16 10.19
C TYR A 450 -37.67 3.44 9.55
N SER A 451 -37.79 2.17 9.14
CA SER A 451 -36.69 1.49 8.46
C SER A 451 -36.36 2.18 7.14
N ILE A 452 -35.07 2.36 6.88
CA ILE A 452 -34.57 2.66 5.54
C ILE A 452 -35.02 1.50 4.63
N PRO A 453 -35.62 1.76 3.46
CA PRO A 453 -35.98 0.72 2.51
C PRO A 453 -34.77 -0.18 2.25
N LEU A 454 -34.98 -1.50 2.37
CA LEU A 454 -34.00 -2.49 1.95
C LEU A 454 -33.73 -2.30 0.45
N GLN A 455 -32.46 -2.26 0.06
CA GLN A 455 -32.02 -2.33 -1.34
C GLN A 455 -32.19 -3.76 -1.87
N HIS A 456 -33.44 -4.24 -1.93
CA HIS A 456 -33.86 -5.31 -2.83
C HIS A 456 -34.23 -4.64 -4.16
N LEU A 457 -33.96 -5.29 -5.29
CA LEU A 457 -34.55 -4.87 -6.56
C LEU A 457 -36.01 -5.32 -6.52
N GLU A 458 -36.94 -4.39 -6.29
CA GLU A 458 -38.37 -4.68 -6.22
C GLU A 458 -38.93 -5.04 -7.60
N PHE A 459 -38.35 -4.46 -8.66
CA PHE A 459 -38.83 -4.64 -10.02
C PHE A 459 -37.99 -5.69 -10.78
N CYS A 460 -36.67 -5.48 -10.91
CA CYS A 460 -35.75 -6.38 -11.63
C CYS A 460 -35.12 -7.44 -10.72
N SER A 461 -35.96 -8.20 -10.00
CA SER A 461 -35.54 -9.16 -8.97
C SER A 461 -34.60 -10.27 -9.46
N ASP A 462 -34.67 -10.67 -10.74
CA ASP A 462 -33.81 -11.72 -11.30
C ASP A 462 -32.32 -11.33 -11.31
N TYR A 463 -32.04 -10.03 -11.20
CA TYR A 463 -30.70 -9.47 -11.13
C TYR A 463 -30.26 -9.13 -9.71
N GLU A 464 -31.02 -9.51 -8.68
CA GLU A 464 -30.67 -9.17 -7.29
C GLU A 464 -29.32 -9.79 -6.86
N SER A 465 -29.06 -11.04 -7.25
CA SER A 465 -27.90 -11.79 -6.78
C SER A 465 -26.62 -11.51 -7.56
N PHE A 466 -26.71 -11.02 -8.81
CA PHE A 466 -25.56 -10.88 -9.71
C PHE A 466 -25.58 -9.65 -10.63
N GLY A 467 -26.64 -8.83 -10.56
CA GLY A 467 -26.82 -7.64 -11.39
C GLY A 467 -26.07 -6.39 -10.92
N CYS A 468 -26.03 -5.40 -11.81
CA CYS A 468 -25.37 -4.11 -11.60
C CYS A 468 -26.33 -2.97 -11.19
N CYS A 469 -27.63 -3.25 -11.02
CA CYS A 469 -28.61 -2.25 -10.63
C CYS A 469 -28.55 -1.93 -9.13
N ASP A 470 -28.70 -0.65 -8.82
CA ASP A 470 -29.13 -0.20 -7.50
C ASP A 470 -30.63 0.12 -7.52
N GLN A 471 -31.22 0.29 -6.33
CA GLN A 471 -32.65 0.59 -6.19
C GLN A 471 -33.09 1.86 -6.93
N GLY A 472 -32.20 2.85 -7.08
CA GLY A 472 -32.50 4.05 -7.84
C GLY A 472 -32.66 3.77 -9.34
N LYS A 473 -31.83 2.89 -9.90
CA LYS A 473 -31.97 2.42 -11.28
C LYS A 473 -33.18 1.50 -11.44
N ASP A 474 -33.43 0.62 -10.48
CA ASP A 474 -34.59 -0.28 -10.45
C ASP A 474 -35.92 0.50 -10.49
N HIS A 475 -36.06 1.54 -9.68
CA HIS A 475 -37.26 2.39 -9.68
C HIS A 475 -37.45 3.16 -10.99
N ARG A 476 -36.37 3.60 -11.64
CA ARG A 476 -36.46 4.26 -12.96
C ARG A 476 -36.91 3.29 -14.04
N ILE A 477 -36.44 2.04 -13.99
CA ILE A 477 -36.87 0.98 -14.89
C ILE A 477 -38.35 0.66 -14.65
N ALA A 478 -38.76 0.54 -13.38
CA ALA A 478 -40.15 0.31 -13.00
C ALA A 478 -41.08 1.44 -13.47
N ALA A 479 -40.67 2.70 -13.31
CA ALA A 479 -41.44 3.84 -13.79
C ALA A 479 -41.64 3.79 -15.31
N ARG A 480 -40.55 3.58 -16.06
CA ARG A 480 -40.60 3.43 -17.52
C ARG A 480 -41.46 2.25 -17.98
N TYR A 481 -41.48 1.16 -17.21
CA TYR A 481 -42.37 0.03 -17.47
C TYR A 481 -43.84 0.46 -17.36
N TRP A 482 -44.23 1.09 -16.25
CA TRP A 482 -45.62 1.51 -16.06
C TRP A 482 -46.05 2.56 -17.09
N ASP A 483 -45.17 3.51 -17.44
CA ASP A 483 -45.44 4.49 -18.52
C ASP A 483 -45.75 3.81 -19.86
N ILE A 484 -45.09 2.68 -20.17
CA ILE A 484 -45.35 1.90 -21.39
C ILE A 484 -46.64 1.09 -21.24
N MET A 485 -46.86 0.48 -20.08
CA MET A 485 -48.03 -0.36 -19.83
C MET A 485 -49.34 0.43 -19.87
N ASP A 486 -49.33 1.73 -19.55
CA ASP A 486 -50.51 2.61 -19.65
C ASP A 486 -51.11 2.70 -21.08
N TYR A 487 -50.37 2.28 -22.11
CA TYR A 487 -50.86 2.20 -23.50
C TYR A 487 -51.54 0.86 -23.85
N PHE A 488 -51.59 -0.10 -22.92
CA PHE A 488 -52.14 -1.44 -23.14
C PHE A 488 -53.43 -1.67 -22.37
N ASP A 489 -54.33 -2.47 -22.95
CA ASP A 489 -55.51 -2.98 -22.24
C ASP A 489 -55.17 -4.20 -21.38
N LEU A 490 -56.12 -4.69 -20.58
CA LEU A 490 -55.94 -5.86 -19.71
C LEU A 490 -55.35 -7.08 -20.45
N LYS A 491 -55.75 -7.31 -21.70
CA LYS A 491 -55.24 -8.40 -22.53
C LYS A 491 -53.80 -8.16 -22.96
N GLY A 492 -53.45 -6.92 -23.32
CA GLY A 492 -52.08 -6.49 -23.57
C GLY A 492 -51.20 -6.63 -22.33
N HIS A 493 -51.70 -6.34 -21.13
CA HIS A 493 -50.96 -6.56 -19.89
C HIS A 493 -50.56 -8.02 -19.69
N GLU A 494 -51.47 -8.96 -19.92
CA GLU A 494 -51.19 -10.40 -19.77
C GLU A 494 -50.23 -10.93 -20.86
N LEU A 495 -50.35 -10.43 -22.09
CA LEU A 495 -49.54 -10.90 -23.22
C LEU A 495 -48.13 -10.28 -23.26
N CYS A 496 -48.01 -8.99 -22.94
CA CYS A 496 -46.78 -8.20 -23.12
C CYS A 496 -46.01 -7.91 -21.83
N GLY A 497 -46.69 -7.86 -20.67
CA GLY A 497 -46.10 -7.32 -19.44
C GLY A 497 -44.80 -8.01 -19.02
N GLY A 498 -44.76 -9.36 -19.11
CA GLY A 498 -43.55 -10.13 -18.82
C GLY A 498 -42.39 -9.76 -19.75
N TYR A 499 -42.63 -9.71 -21.06
CA TYR A 499 -41.59 -9.39 -22.05
C TYR A 499 -41.04 -7.97 -21.91
N ILE A 500 -41.92 -6.97 -21.70
CA ILE A 500 -41.52 -5.58 -21.53
C ILE A 500 -40.67 -5.43 -20.27
N LYS A 501 -41.08 -6.06 -19.16
CA LYS A 501 -40.31 -6.11 -17.92
C LYS A 501 -38.93 -6.73 -18.16
N ASP A 502 -38.88 -7.92 -18.77
CA ASP A 502 -37.64 -8.64 -19.05
C ASP A 502 -36.67 -7.79 -19.88
N ILE A 503 -37.16 -7.17 -20.96
CA ILE A 503 -36.36 -6.31 -21.85
C ILE A 503 -35.78 -5.11 -21.10
N LEU A 504 -36.60 -4.40 -20.33
CA LEU A 504 -36.13 -3.22 -19.59
C LEU A 504 -35.14 -3.62 -18.48
N CYS A 505 -35.36 -4.75 -17.81
CA CYS A 505 -34.48 -5.25 -16.77
C CYS A 505 -33.11 -5.72 -17.31
N GLN A 506 -32.92 -5.88 -18.62
CA GLN A 506 -31.59 -6.16 -19.19
C GLN A 506 -30.58 -5.04 -18.91
N GLU A 507 -31.04 -3.82 -18.61
CA GLU A 507 -30.17 -2.75 -18.13
C GLU A 507 -29.50 -3.05 -16.78
N CYS A 508 -30.02 -4.02 -16.01
CA CYS A 508 -29.47 -4.49 -14.75
C CYS A 508 -28.50 -5.66 -14.91
N SER A 509 -28.43 -6.27 -16.09
CA SER A 509 -27.49 -7.35 -16.38
C SER A 509 -26.04 -6.90 -16.20
N PRO A 510 -25.15 -7.70 -15.58
CA PRO A 510 -23.71 -7.39 -15.57
C PRO A 510 -23.10 -7.39 -16.98
N TYR A 511 -23.81 -7.95 -17.96
CA TYR A 511 -23.44 -7.99 -19.37
C TYR A 511 -24.23 -7.02 -20.24
N ALA A 512 -24.89 -6.01 -19.64
CA ALA A 512 -25.69 -5.05 -20.39
C ALA A 512 -24.89 -4.40 -21.53
N ALA A 513 -23.60 -4.16 -21.35
CA ALA A 513 -22.79 -3.61 -22.42
C ALA A 513 -22.72 -4.52 -23.68
N HIS A 514 -22.65 -5.84 -23.51
CA HIS A 514 -22.71 -6.77 -24.64
C HIS A 514 -24.11 -6.84 -25.24
N LEU A 515 -25.14 -6.91 -24.38
CA LEU A 515 -26.54 -6.95 -24.82
C LEU A 515 -26.91 -5.74 -25.69
N TYR A 516 -26.34 -4.57 -25.43
CA TYR A 516 -26.65 -3.32 -26.13
C TYR A 516 -25.55 -2.86 -27.12
N ASP A 517 -24.55 -3.70 -27.44
CA ASP A 517 -23.36 -3.32 -28.26
C ASP A 517 -22.61 -2.06 -27.73
N ALA A 518 -22.61 -1.83 -26.43
CA ALA A 518 -22.00 -0.68 -25.74
C ALA A 518 -20.52 -0.87 -25.36
N GLU A 519 -19.85 -1.90 -25.89
CA GLU A 519 -18.51 -2.32 -25.51
C GLU A 519 -17.41 -1.42 -26.09
N ASN A 520 -17.72 -0.74 -27.20
CA ASN A 520 -16.79 0.15 -27.89
C ASN A 520 -17.46 1.53 -28.08
N PRO A 521 -16.81 2.64 -27.69
CA PRO A 521 -17.33 3.99 -27.93
C PRO A 521 -17.50 4.36 -29.41
N ARG A 522 -16.95 3.55 -30.34
CA ARG A 522 -17.11 3.72 -31.80
C ARG A 522 -18.28 2.91 -32.37
N THR A 523 -18.88 2.00 -31.61
CA THR A 523 -20.05 1.23 -32.05
C THR A 523 -21.33 1.96 -31.61
N PRO A 524 -22.31 2.18 -32.50
CA PRO A 524 -23.59 2.74 -32.12
C PRO A 524 -24.31 1.83 -31.12
N LEU A 525 -24.76 2.41 -30.00
CA LEU A 525 -25.53 1.70 -28.99
C LEU A 525 -26.84 1.16 -29.58
N ARG A 526 -27.18 -0.11 -29.34
CA ARG A 526 -28.52 -0.63 -29.63
C ARG A 526 -29.54 -0.02 -28.70
N ASN A 527 -30.75 0.21 -29.20
CA ASN A 527 -31.87 0.66 -28.37
C ASN A 527 -32.55 -0.49 -27.61
N LEU A 528 -32.43 -1.73 -28.10
CA LEU A 528 -32.96 -2.94 -27.49
C LEU A 528 -31.83 -3.96 -27.22
N PRO A 529 -31.96 -4.79 -26.17
CA PRO A 529 -30.96 -5.79 -25.85
C PRO A 529 -30.95 -6.93 -26.88
N GLY A 530 -29.83 -7.65 -26.94
CA GLY A 530 -29.72 -8.86 -27.74
C GLY A 530 -30.59 -10.00 -27.18
N LEU A 531 -31.47 -10.53 -28.02
CA LEU A 531 -32.43 -11.57 -27.66
C LEU A 531 -32.11 -12.89 -28.37
N CYS A 532 -32.27 -14.02 -27.67
CA CYS A 532 -32.11 -15.32 -28.29
C CYS A 532 -33.26 -15.55 -29.30
N SER A 533 -32.99 -16.23 -30.43
CA SER A 533 -33.92 -16.37 -31.56
C SER A 533 -35.34 -16.79 -31.15
N ASP A 534 -35.47 -17.79 -30.29
CA ASP A 534 -36.78 -18.33 -29.86
C ASP A 534 -37.54 -17.33 -28.99
N TYR A 535 -36.86 -16.71 -28.03
CA TYR A 535 -37.46 -15.69 -27.15
C TYR A 535 -37.83 -14.44 -27.95
N CYS A 536 -36.97 -14.02 -28.88
CA CYS A 536 -37.24 -12.89 -29.76
C CYS A 536 -38.47 -13.12 -30.64
N SER A 537 -38.59 -14.32 -31.23
CA SER A 537 -39.72 -14.66 -32.09
C SER A 537 -41.03 -14.66 -31.30
N ALA A 538 -41.01 -15.17 -30.06
CA ALA A 538 -42.15 -15.12 -29.16
C ALA A 538 -42.51 -13.69 -28.73
N PHE A 539 -41.51 -12.87 -28.36
CA PHE A 539 -41.71 -11.46 -28.04
C PHE A 539 -42.33 -10.69 -29.20
N HIS A 540 -41.78 -10.85 -30.41
CA HIS A 540 -42.30 -10.18 -31.60
C HIS A 540 -43.73 -10.65 -31.92
N SER A 541 -44.01 -11.95 -31.87
CA SER A 541 -45.35 -12.48 -32.20
C SER A 541 -46.42 -12.05 -31.20
N ASN A 542 -46.09 -12.01 -29.91
CA ASN A 542 -47.04 -11.71 -28.85
C ASN A 542 -47.13 -10.20 -28.53
N CYS A 543 -46.09 -9.42 -28.83
CA CYS A 543 -45.94 -8.07 -28.31
C CYS A 543 -45.34 -7.06 -29.32
N HIS A 544 -45.52 -7.28 -30.62
CA HIS A 544 -45.04 -6.37 -31.68
C HIS A 544 -45.49 -4.91 -31.48
N SER A 545 -46.72 -4.68 -30.99
CA SER A 545 -47.25 -3.33 -30.74
C SER A 545 -46.44 -2.52 -29.72
N ALA A 546 -45.70 -3.18 -28.81
CA ALA A 546 -44.85 -2.50 -27.83
C ALA A 546 -43.52 -1.99 -28.38
N ILE A 547 -43.08 -2.45 -29.56
CA ILE A 547 -41.76 -2.11 -30.11
C ILE A 547 -41.63 -0.60 -30.33
N ALA A 548 -42.69 0.06 -30.81
CA ALA A 548 -42.70 1.52 -31.02
C ALA A 548 -42.55 2.33 -29.73
N LEU A 549 -42.96 1.76 -28.58
CA LEU A 549 -42.85 2.38 -27.26
C LEU A 549 -41.49 2.10 -26.59
N LEU A 550 -40.81 1.03 -26.99
CA LEU A 550 -39.54 0.61 -26.41
C LEU A 550 -38.32 1.24 -27.11
N THR A 551 -38.41 1.55 -28.41
CA THR A 551 -37.29 2.07 -29.21
C THR A 551 -37.74 3.11 -30.23
N ASN A 552 -36.88 4.10 -30.49
CA ASN A 552 -37.03 5.09 -31.56
C ASN A 552 -36.27 4.70 -32.86
N ASP A 553 -35.68 3.50 -32.93
CA ASP A 553 -34.97 3.05 -34.14
C ASP A 553 -35.98 2.63 -35.21
N ARG A 554 -36.08 3.43 -36.28
CA ARG A 554 -36.98 3.18 -37.40
C ARG A 554 -36.78 1.80 -38.04
N ARG A 555 -35.56 1.25 -38.03
CA ARG A 555 -35.28 -0.08 -38.60
C ARG A 555 -35.94 -1.21 -37.81
N LEU A 556 -36.09 -1.02 -36.49
CA LEU A 556 -36.78 -1.95 -35.61
C LEU A 556 -38.30 -1.75 -35.64
N GLN A 557 -38.77 -0.51 -35.86
CA GLN A 557 -40.19 -0.18 -35.96
C GLN A 557 -40.83 -0.55 -37.32
N GLU A 558 -40.08 -0.45 -38.43
CA GLU A 558 -40.57 -0.68 -39.80
C GLU A 558 -40.54 -2.16 -40.23
N SER A 559 -40.23 -3.09 -39.32
CA SER A 559 -40.28 -4.53 -39.63
C SER A 559 -41.75 -4.94 -39.82
N PRO A 560 -42.21 -5.30 -41.04
CA PRO A 560 -43.63 -5.47 -41.32
C PRO A 560 -44.21 -6.64 -40.53
N GLY A 561 -45.39 -6.41 -39.94
CA GLY A 561 -46.04 -7.23 -38.89
C GLY A 561 -46.47 -8.67 -39.24
N LYS A 562 -45.70 -9.39 -40.07
CA LYS A 562 -45.85 -10.84 -40.29
C LYS A 562 -44.53 -11.62 -40.35
N ASP A 563 -43.37 -10.97 -40.50
CA ASP A 563 -42.08 -11.69 -40.56
C ASP A 563 -41.10 -11.18 -39.49
N GLY A 564 -41.22 -11.77 -38.28
CA GLY A 564 -40.33 -11.48 -37.14
C GLY A 564 -38.87 -11.86 -37.38
N ALA A 565 -38.55 -12.56 -38.47
CA ALA A 565 -37.18 -12.97 -38.79
C ALA A 565 -36.25 -11.77 -38.98
N ARG A 566 -36.71 -10.70 -39.63
CA ARG A 566 -35.89 -9.47 -39.82
C ARG A 566 -35.66 -8.73 -38.52
N PHE A 567 -36.69 -8.61 -37.68
CA PHE A 567 -36.57 -8.00 -36.35
C PHE A 567 -35.58 -8.78 -35.48
N CYS A 568 -35.72 -10.11 -35.42
CA CYS A 568 -34.82 -10.95 -34.63
C CYS A 568 -33.42 -11.05 -35.19
N HIS A 569 -33.23 -10.92 -36.50
CA HIS A 569 -31.90 -10.80 -37.10
C HIS A 569 -31.16 -9.55 -36.60
N LEU A 570 -31.86 -8.42 -36.46
CA LEU A 570 -31.28 -7.17 -35.95
C LEU A 570 -30.91 -7.24 -34.45
N LEU A 571 -31.63 -8.06 -33.67
CA LEU A 571 -31.37 -8.25 -32.24
C LEU A 571 -30.47 -9.47 -31.95
N ASN A 572 -30.14 -10.28 -32.94
CA ASN A 572 -29.32 -11.47 -32.72
C ASN A 572 -27.89 -11.07 -32.27
N LEU A 573 -27.32 -11.89 -31.39
CA LEU A 573 -25.92 -11.80 -30.99
C LEU A 573 -25.15 -13.00 -31.58
N PRO A 574 -23.91 -12.81 -32.08
CA PRO A 574 -23.09 -13.92 -32.58
C PRO A 574 -22.81 -14.98 -31.52
N ASP A 575 -22.69 -14.56 -30.25
CA ASP A 575 -22.43 -15.40 -29.10
C ASP A 575 -23.75 -15.77 -28.39
N LYS A 576 -24.16 -17.04 -28.53
CA LYS A 576 -25.46 -17.54 -28.03
C LYS A 576 -25.54 -17.65 -26.52
N ASP A 577 -24.41 -17.60 -25.80
CA ASP A 577 -24.40 -17.64 -24.34
C ASP A 577 -24.79 -16.29 -23.73
N TYR A 578 -24.67 -15.21 -24.50
CA TYR A 578 -24.89 -13.83 -24.04
C TYR A 578 -26.20 -13.22 -24.50
N CYS A 579 -27.09 -13.98 -25.14
CA CYS A 579 -28.44 -13.51 -25.45
C CYS A 579 -29.41 -13.78 -24.29
N PHE A 580 -30.45 -12.96 -24.17
CA PHE A 580 -31.52 -13.20 -23.19
C PHE A 580 -32.51 -14.26 -23.70
N PRO A 581 -32.95 -15.24 -22.89
CA PRO A 581 -32.72 -15.41 -21.45
C PRO A 581 -31.54 -16.31 -21.06
N ASN A 582 -30.79 -16.88 -22.02
CA ASN A 582 -29.69 -17.83 -21.75
C ASN A 582 -28.68 -17.28 -20.73
N ILE A 583 -28.43 -15.97 -20.76
CA ILE A 583 -27.52 -15.28 -19.86
C ILE A 583 -27.88 -15.41 -18.37
N LEU A 584 -29.17 -15.56 -18.04
CA LEU A 584 -29.63 -15.79 -16.66
C LEU A 584 -29.29 -17.21 -16.16
N ARG A 585 -29.14 -18.17 -17.08
CA ARG A 585 -28.99 -19.60 -16.77
C ARG A 585 -27.57 -20.12 -16.97
N SER A 586 -26.66 -19.28 -17.48
CA SER A 586 -25.30 -19.70 -17.74
C SER A 586 -24.46 -19.70 -16.46
N ASP A 587 -24.29 -20.88 -15.85
CA ASP A 587 -23.40 -21.07 -14.71
C ASP A 587 -21.95 -20.71 -15.06
N HIS A 588 -21.54 -20.97 -16.31
CA HIS A 588 -20.21 -20.61 -16.79
C HIS A 588 -19.95 -19.10 -16.72
N LEU A 589 -20.94 -18.28 -17.12
CA LEU A 589 -20.82 -16.83 -17.09
C LEU A 589 -20.92 -16.28 -15.66
N ASN A 590 -21.83 -16.81 -14.84
CA ASN A 590 -22.22 -16.18 -13.58
C ASN A 590 -21.40 -16.64 -12.34
N ARG A 591 -20.64 -17.73 -12.41
CA ARG A 591 -20.00 -18.35 -11.23
C ARG A 591 -18.90 -17.52 -10.54
N ASN A 592 -18.15 -16.70 -11.27
CA ASN A 592 -16.98 -15.96 -10.77
C ASN A 592 -17.09 -14.43 -10.98
N LEU A 593 -18.31 -13.90 -10.97
CA LEU A 593 -18.54 -12.46 -11.15
C LEU A 593 -17.80 -11.63 -10.08
N GLY A 594 -17.04 -10.63 -10.54
CA GLY A 594 -16.24 -9.77 -9.66
C GLY A 594 -14.84 -10.30 -9.33
N VAL A 595 -14.41 -11.38 -9.97
CA VAL A 595 -13.05 -11.94 -9.88
C VAL A 595 -12.48 -12.06 -11.29
N VAL A 596 -11.18 -11.82 -11.44
CA VAL A 596 -10.47 -12.03 -12.71
C VAL A 596 -10.53 -13.51 -13.07
N ALA A 597 -10.77 -13.82 -14.35
CA ALA A 597 -10.78 -15.21 -14.80
C ALA A 597 -9.43 -15.88 -14.58
N GLU A 598 -9.44 -17.11 -14.05
CA GLU A 598 -8.26 -17.95 -13.89
C GLU A 598 -8.32 -19.14 -14.87
N ASP A 599 -7.18 -19.49 -15.47
CA ASP A 599 -7.07 -20.72 -16.25
C ASP A 599 -7.01 -21.97 -15.35
N ARG A 600 -6.96 -23.17 -15.95
CA ARG A 600 -6.88 -24.44 -15.20
C ARG A 600 -5.65 -24.58 -14.30
N ARG A 601 -4.63 -23.75 -14.50
CA ARG A 601 -3.38 -23.72 -13.73
C ARG A 601 -3.38 -22.63 -12.67
N GLY A 602 -4.47 -21.86 -12.53
CA GLY A 602 -4.59 -20.73 -11.61
C GLY A 602 -3.92 -19.45 -12.10
N CYS A 603 -3.68 -19.33 -13.41
CA CYS A 603 -3.09 -18.14 -14.02
C CYS A 603 -4.18 -17.09 -14.32
N LEU A 604 -3.96 -15.84 -13.91
CA LEU A 604 -4.88 -14.73 -14.17
C LEU A 604 -4.91 -14.42 -15.67
N GLN A 605 -6.07 -14.58 -16.32
CA GLN A 605 -6.23 -14.36 -17.76
C GLN A 605 -6.53 -12.89 -18.05
N LEU A 606 -5.58 -12.20 -18.68
CA LEU A 606 -5.73 -10.81 -19.14
C LEU A 606 -5.55 -10.69 -20.65
N CYS A 607 -6.16 -9.67 -21.24
CA CYS A 607 -5.94 -9.28 -22.62
C CYS A 607 -5.27 -7.92 -22.68
N LEU A 608 -4.77 -7.54 -23.86
CA LEU A 608 -4.04 -6.29 -24.04
C LEU A 608 -4.67 -5.45 -25.14
N ALA A 609 -4.52 -4.14 -25.06
CA ALA A 609 -4.74 -3.22 -26.18
C ALA A 609 -3.43 -2.50 -26.52
N GLU A 610 -2.98 -2.57 -27.77
CA GLU A 610 -1.83 -1.77 -28.22
C GLU A 610 -2.25 -0.31 -28.35
N VAL A 611 -1.53 0.62 -27.72
CA VAL A 611 -1.87 2.06 -27.69
C VAL A 611 -0.81 2.96 -28.31
N ALA A 612 0.42 2.47 -28.47
CA ALA A 612 1.50 3.13 -29.19
C ALA A 612 2.47 2.09 -29.75
N ASN A 613 3.14 2.42 -30.86
CA ASN A 613 4.13 1.55 -31.51
C ASN A 613 5.20 2.36 -32.25
N ARG A 614 6.21 1.65 -32.78
CA ARG A 614 7.37 2.22 -33.49
C ARG A 614 8.21 3.18 -32.63
N LEU A 615 8.23 2.94 -31.32
CA LEU A 615 8.99 3.72 -30.36
C LEU A 615 10.42 3.18 -30.25
N ARG A 616 11.38 4.07 -30.02
CA ARG A 616 12.79 3.76 -29.77
C ARG A 616 13.03 3.49 -28.29
N ASN A 617 13.05 2.20 -27.93
CA ASN A 617 13.19 1.70 -26.56
C ASN A 617 12.47 2.58 -25.51
N PRO A 618 11.12 2.55 -25.46
CA PRO A 618 10.36 3.46 -24.63
C PRO A 618 10.54 3.11 -23.15
N VAL A 619 11.24 3.97 -22.43
CA VAL A 619 11.63 3.73 -21.03
C VAL A 619 10.61 4.25 -20.04
N CYS A 620 9.86 5.31 -20.35
CA CYS A 620 9.02 6.00 -19.38
C CYS A 620 7.74 6.50 -20.06
N MET A 621 6.61 6.33 -19.38
CA MET A 621 5.33 6.95 -19.74
C MET A 621 4.73 7.53 -18.47
N VAL A 622 4.34 8.81 -18.51
CA VAL A 622 3.69 9.49 -17.38
C VAL A 622 2.57 10.39 -17.85
N HIS A 623 1.63 10.67 -16.95
CA HIS A 623 0.62 11.70 -17.10
C HIS A 623 1.00 12.99 -16.34
N ALA A 624 0.37 14.11 -16.69
CA ALA A 624 0.65 15.40 -16.07
C ALA A 624 -0.19 15.70 -14.80
N GLY A 625 -1.25 14.94 -14.55
CA GLY A 625 -2.15 15.19 -13.42
C GLY A 625 -2.91 16.52 -13.58
N ASP A 626 -3.12 16.96 -14.82
CA ASP A 626 -3.74 18.22 -15.16
C ASP A 626 -5.20 18.10 -15.61
N GLY A 627 -5.71 16.87 -15.69
CA GLY A 627 -7.06 16.53 -16.13
C GLY A 627 -7.19 16.47 -17.65
N THR A 628 -6.09 16.63 -18.40
CA THR A 628 -6.10 16.53 -19.86
C THR A 628 -6.00 15.09 -20.36
N HIS A 629 -5.66 14.13 -19.48
CA HIS A 629 -5.41 12.73 -19.83
C HIS A 629 -4.38 12.54 -20.96
N ARG A 630 -3.44 13.48 -21.12
CA ARG A 630 -2.31 13.30 -22.02
C ARG A 630 -1.27 12.39 -21.40
N PHE A 631 -0.59 11.62 -22.24
CA PHE A 631 0.61 10.89 -21.84
C PHE A 631 1.85 11.44 -22.52
N PHE A 632 2.94 11.40 -21.77
CA PHE A 632 4.27 11.80 -22.20
C PHE A 632 5.13 10.56 -22.20
N VAL A 633 5.55 10.12 -23.39
CA VAL A 633 6.30 8.89 -23.60
C VAL A 633 7.73 9.25 -23.95
N ALA A 634 8.66 8.88 -23.08
CA ALA A 634 10.09 9.09 -23.29
C ALA A 634 10.75 7.85 -23.93
N GLU A 635 11.46 8.10 -25.02
CA GLU A 635 12.36 7.17 -25.68
C GLU A 635 13.76 7.28 -25.05
N GLN A 636 14.46 6.16 -24.91
CA GLN A 636 15.79 6.12 -24.28
C GLN A 636 16.80 7.09 -24.91
N VAL A 637 16.65 7.38 -26.21
CA VAL A 637 17.47 8.35 -26.96
C VAL A 637 17.28 9.81 -26.54
N GLY A 638 16.36 10.13 -25.63
CA GLY A 638 16.15 11.48 -25.14
C GLY A 638 15.07 12.28 -25.88
N VAL A 639 14.06 11.59 -26.44
CA VAL A 639 12.91 12.24 -27.06
C VAL A 639 11.66 11.93 -26.26
N VAL A 640 10.84 12.95 -25.97
CA VAL A 640 9.55 12.79 -25.29
C VAL A 640 8.42 13.14 -26.26
N TRP A 641 7.49 12.22 -26.45
CA TRP A 641 6.32 12.37 -27.31
C TRP A 641 5.06 12.67 -26.50
N VAL A 642 4.13 13.44 -27.07
CA VAL A 642 2.80 13.67 -26.48
C VAL A 642 1.76 12.82 -27.19
N TYR A 643 1.00 12.06 -26.41
CA TYR A 643 -0.20 11.34 -26.84
C TYR A 643 -1.44 11.98 -26.24
N LEU A 644 -2.48 12.10 -27.05
CA LEU A 644 -3.78 12.68 -26.68
C LEU A 644 -4.78 11.59 -26.27
N PRO A 645 -5.87 11.94 -25.56
CA PRO A 645 -6.89 10.97 -25.15
C PRO A 645 -7.59 10.23 -26.29
N ASP A 646 -7.56 10.78 -27.51
CA ASP A 646 -8.09 10.11 -28.72
C ASP A 646 -7.14 9.04 -29.30
N GLY A 647 -5.99 8.82 -28.66
CA GLY A 647 -4.93 7.90 -29.07
C GLY A 647 -3.94 8.52 -30.07
N SER A 648 -4.18 9.72 -30.58
CA SER A 648 -3.28 10.34 -31.55
C SER A 648 -2.00 10.89 -30.89
N ARG A 649 -0.89 10.82 -31.62
CA ARG A 649 0.41 11.38 -31.23
C ARG A 649 0.63 12.73 -31.89
N LEU A 650 1.22 13.69 -31.19
CA LEU A 650 1.70 14.92 -31.83
C LEU A 650 2.98 14.67 -32.65
N GLU A 651 3.06 15.29 -33.82
CA GLU A 651 4.22 15.15 -34.73
C GLU A 651 5.49 15.81 -34.20
N GLN A 652 5.35 16.92 -33.46
CA GLN A 652 6.48 17.56 -32.78
C GLN A 652 6.65 16.98 -31.38
N PRO A 653 7.89 16.66 -30.96
CA PRO A 653 8.14 16.14 -29.62
C PRO A 653 7.92 17.23 -28.56
N PHE A 654 7.52 16.80 -27.37
CA PHE A 654 7.48 17.63 -26.18
C PHE A 654 8.87 18.15 -25.81
N LEU A 655 9.87 17.27 -25.88
CA LEU A 655 11.26 17.52 -25.52
C LEU A 655 12.18 16.68 -26.41
N ASP A 656 13.28 17.27 -26.87
CA ASP A 656 14.34 16.58 -27.62
C ASP A 656 15.70 16.95 -27.01
N LEU A 657 16.37 15.97 -26.41
CA LEU A 657 17.67 16.06 -25.76
C LEU A 657 18.69 15.07 -26.35
N LYS A 658 18.48 14.59 -27.58
CA LYS A 658 19.36 13.58 -28.23
C LYS A 658 20.84 13.95 -28.19
N SER A 659 21.17 15.24 -28.28
CA SER A 659 22.56 15.70 -28.26
C SER A 659 23.19 15.74 -26.86
N LEU A 660 22.40 15.68 -25.79
CA LEU A 660 22.87 15.74 -24.39
C LEU A 660 22.84 14.39 -23.69
N VAL A 661 21.94 13.51 -24.11
CA VAL A 661 21.75 12.19 -23.54
C VAL A 661 22.85 11.25 -24.00
N LEU A 662 23.53 10.60 -23.05
CA LEU A 662 24.51 9.56 -23.31
C LEU A 662 23.80 8.21 -23.45
N THR A 663 23.93 7.56 -24.61
CA THR A 663 23.42 6.20 -24.87
C THR A 663 24.08 5.62 -26.12
N THR A 664 24.11 4.29 -26.26
CA THR A 664 24.72 3.58 -27.39
C THR A 664 23.72 2.63 -28.07
N PRO A 665 23.98 2.17 -29.31
CA PRO A 665 23.13 1.17 -29.95
C PRO A 665 23.30 -0.25 -29.38
N TRP A 666 24.18 -0.43 -28.38
CA TRP A 666 24.41 -1.73 -27.76
C TRP A 666 23.12 -2.27 -27.11
N ILE A 667 22.95 -3.59 -27.21
CA ILE A 667 21.76 -4.26 -26.67
C ILE A 667 21.88 -4.28 -25.15
N GLY A 668 20.88 -3.75 -24.45
CA GLY A 668 20.89 -3.70 -22.99
C GLY A 668 21.75 -2.59 -22.39
N ASP A 669 22.13 -1.56 -23.16
CA ASP A 669 22.71 -0.34 -22.57
C ASP A 669 21.69 0.28 -21.62
N GLU A 670 22.07 0.50 -20.37
CA GLU A 670 21.20 1.08 -19.33
C GLU A 670 21.24 2.61 -19.33
N ARG A 671 22.20 3.22 -20.05
CA ARG A 671 22.32 4.68 -20.14
C ARG A 671 21.29 5.25 -21.09
N GLY A 672 20.83 6.47 -20.79
CA GLY A 672 19.95 7.21 -21.67
C GLY A 672 19.09 8.21 -20.92
N PHE A 673 17.94 8.54 -21.50
CA PHE A 673 16.85 9.15 -20.77
C PHE A 673 16.12 8.06 -19.99
N LEU A 674 15.94 8.23 -18.68
CA LEU A 674 15.49 7.14 -17.80
C LEU A 674 14.22 7.50 -17.00
N GLY A 675 14.02 8.77 -16.67
CA GLY A 675 12.92 9.21 -15.81
C GLY A 675 12.33 10.56 -16.17
N LEU A 676 11.01 10.69 -15.98
CA LEU A 676 10.24 11.91 -16.13
C LEU A 676 9.18 11.97 -15.01
N ALA A 677 9.04 13.10 -14.34
CA ALA A 677 7.97 13.32 -13.36
C ALA A 677 7.43 14.75 -13.45
N PHE A 678 6.10 14.89 -13.46
CA PHE A 678 5.46 16.20 -13.36
C PHE A 678 5.33 16.61 -11.89
N HIS A 679 5.50 17.91 -11.61
CA HIS A 679 5.30 18.43 -10.25
C HIS A 679 3.84 18.23 -9.81
N PRO A 680 3.51 17.90 -8.55
CA PRO A 680 2.12 17.74 -8.08
C PRO A 680 1.24 18.99 -8.26
N ARG A 681 1.88 20.16 -8.41
CA ARG A 681 1.26 21.47 -8.71
C ARG A 681 1.47 21.92 -10.16
N PHE A 682 1.69 20.99 -11.09
CA PHE A 682 2.03 21.26 -12.48
C PHE A 682 1.06 22.23 -13.17
N ARG A 683 -0.24 22.09 -12.93
CA ARG A 683 -1.29 23.01 -13.44
C ARG A 683 -1.00 24.49 -13.15
N ARG A 684 -0.32 24.78 -12.03
CA ARG A 684 0.00 26.14 -11.59
C ARG A 684 1.43 26.55 -11.94
N ASN A 685 2.41 25.67 -11.68
CA ASN A 685 3.82 26.04 -11.80
C ASN A 685 4.48 25.63 -13.13
N ARG A 686 3.83 24.76 -13.91
CA ARG A 686 4.32 24.20 -15.18
C ARG A 686 5.65 23.47 -15.09
N LYS A 687 6.03 23.01 -13.89
CA LYS A 687 7.32 22.34 -13.65
C LYS A 687 7.23 20.84 -13.87
N PHE A 688 8.28 20.28 -14.47
CA PHE A 688 8.53 18.85 -14.56
C PHE A 688 10.01 18.58 -14.37
N TYR A 689 10.37 17.31 -14.13
CA TYR A 689 11.70 16.88 -13.77
C TYR A 689 12.13 15.71 -14.65
N ILE A 690 13.39 15.69 -15.05
CA ILE A 690 13.97 14.66 -15.92
C ILE A 690 15.19 14.02 -15.27
N TYR A 691 15.42 12.75 -15.57
CA TYR A 691 16.58 11.96 -15.15
C TYR A 691 17.22 11.35 -16.38
N TYR A 692 18.51 11.63 -16.62
CA TYR A 692 19.23 11.09 -17.77
C TYR A 692 20.73 10.98 -17.55
N SER A 693 21.35 10.02 -18.25
CA SER A 693 22.80 9.85 -18.32
C SER A 693 23.41 10.90 -19.25
N CYS A 694 24.54 11.49 -18.88
CA CYS A 694 25.26 12.48 -19.68
C CYS A 694 26.78 12.43 -19.42
N LEU A 695 27.54 13.15 -20.25
CA LEU A 695 28.97 13.33 -20.05
C LEU A 695 29.25 14.65 -19.33
N GLY A 696 29.94 14.57 -18.20
CA GLY A 696 30.42 15.71 -17.45
C GLY A 696 31.76 16.26 -17.96
N LYS A 697 32.31 17.22 -17.21
CA LYS A 697 33.68 17.71 -17.43
C LYS A 697 34.67 16.54 -17.31
N LYS A 698 35.75 16.55 -18.10
CA LYS A 698 36.74 15.44 -18.20
C LYS A 698 36.18 14.10 -18.72
N ARG A 699 35.00 14.10 -19.37
CA ARG A 699 34.35 12.90 -19.93
C ARG A 699 33.96 11.83 -18.88
N ALA A 700 33.77 12.23 -17.62
CA ALA A 700 33.17 11.34 -16.62
C ALA A 700 31.67 11.15 -16.92
N GLU A 701 31.18 9.90 -16.84
CA GLU A 701 29.76 9.60 -16.96
C GLU A 701 29.01 10.06 -15.70
N LYS A 702 27.81 10.63 -15.88
CA LYS A 702 26.99 11.15 -14.78
C LYS A 702 25.52 10.87 -15.03
N ILE A 703 24.77 10.66 -13.96
CA ILE A 703 23.32 10.88 -13.96
C ILE A 703 23.02 12.33 -13.61
N ARG A 704 22.11 12.96 -14.35
CA ARG A 704 21.66 14.32 -14.12
C ARG A 704 20.16 14.36 -13.89
N ILE A 705 19.78 15.06 -12.82
CA ILE A 705 18.40 15.36 -12.47
C ILE A 705 18.19 16.86 -12.68
N SER A 706 17.27 17.23 -13.57
CA SER A 706 16.98 18.62 -13.92
C SER A 706 15.52 18.97 -13.74
N GLU A 707 15.23 20.17 -13.24
CA GLU A 707 13.91 20.81 -13.32
C GLU A 707 13.81 21.52 -14.67
N MET A 708 12.64 21.44 -15.31
CA MET A 708 12.30 22.16 -16.52
C MET A 708 10.88 22.75 -16.41
N LYS A 709 10.54 23.67 -17.31
CA LYS A 709 9.20 24.24 -17.42
C LYS A 709 8.62 24.01 -18.81
N VAL A 710 7.30 23.85 -18.85
CA VAL A 710 6.53 23.86 -20.11
C VAL A 710 6.46 25.28 -20.66
N SER A 711 6.57 25.39 -21.98
CA SER A 711 6.50 26.64 -22.71
C SER A 711 5.22 27.40 -22.37
N ARG A 712 5.34 28.73 -22.27
CA ARG A 712 4.17 29.60 -22.08
C ARG A 712 3.28 29.66 -23.32
N ALA A 713 3.86 29.44 -24.49
CA ALA A 713 3.20 29.58 -25.78
C ALA A 713 2.56 28.27 -26.29
N ASP A 714 3.01 27.11 -25.79
CA ASP A 714 2.48 25.80 -26.18
C ASP A 714 2.53 24.81 -24.99
N PRO A 715 1.36 24.34 -24.49
CA PRO A 715 1.31 23.39 -23.38
C PRO A 715 1.82 21.99 -23.74
N ASN A 716 2.14 21.72 -25.03
CA ASN A 716 2.68 20.46 -25.52
C ASN A 716 4.18 20.56 -25.86
N LYS A 717 4.88 21.59 -25.38
CA LYS A 717 6.32 21.79 -25.65
C LYS A 717 7.05 22.25 -24.39
N ALA A 718 8.18 21.61 -24.07
CA ALA A 718 9.10 22.07 -23.05
C ALA A 718 9.81 23.37 -23.49
N ASP A 719 10.22 24.19 -22.52
CA ASP A 719 11.13 25.32 -22.76
C ASP A 719 12.57 24.89 -22.45
N PRO A 720 13.44 24.65 -23.45
CA PRO A 720 14.81 24.21 -23.21
C PRO A 720 15.65 25.21 -22.40
N LYS A 721 15.32 26.52 -22.47
CA LYS A 721 16.05 27.57 -21.74
C LYS A 721 15.71 27.60 -20.25
N SER A 722 14.70 26.84 -19.84
CA SER A 722 14.24 26.78 -18.45
C SER A 722 14.97 25.74 -17.60
N GLU A 723 15.89 24.97 -18.18
CA GLU A 723 16.59 23.90 -17.48
C GLU A 723 17.33 24.44 -16.24
N ARG A 724 17.08 23.78 -15.11
CA ARG A 724 17.76 24.03 -13.86
C ARG A 724 18.22 22.69 -13.28
N VAL A 725 19.52 22.43 -13.37
CA VAL A 725 20.14 21.24 -12.80
C VAL A 725 19.94 21.22 -11.28
N ILE A 726 19.36 20.13 -10.77
CA ILE A 726 19.08 19.92 -9.35
C ILE A 726 20.21 19.14 -8.69
N LEU A 727 20.64 18.05 -9.35
CA LEU A 727 21.61 17.11 -8.82
C LEU A 727 22.36 16.45 -9.99
N GLU A 728 23.67 16.26 -9.81
CA GLU A 728 24.50 15.43 -10.68
C GLU A 728 25.25 14.44 -9.80
N ILE A 729 25.30 13.18 -10.23
CA ILE A 729 26.01 12.12 -9.52
C ILE A 729 26.93 11.45 -10.56
N GLU A 730 28.20 11.28 -10.22
CA GLU A 730 29.17 10.58 -11.06
C GLU A 730 28.94 9.08 -10.98
N GLU A 731 28.89 8.42 -12.14
CA GLU A 731 28.68 6.99 -12.29
C GLU A 731 30.03 6.31 -12.57
N PRO A 732 30.49 5.38 -11.71
CA PRO A 732 31.78 4.73 -11.90
C PRO A 732 31.76 3.64 -12.99
N ALA A 733 30.58 3.21 -13.45
CA ALA A 733 30.41 2.31 -14.58
C ALA A 733 29.15 2.64 -15.40
N SER A 734 29.02 2.00 -16.57
CA SER A 734 27.98 2.30 -17.55
C SER A 734 26.64 1.58 -17.31
N ASN A 735 26.47 0.92 -16.17
CA ASN A 735 25.28 0.15 -15.81
C ASN A 735 24.89 0.38 -14.35
N HIS A 736 23.69 -0.08 -13.99
CA HIS A 736 23.02 0.19 -12.72
C HIS A 736 22.76 1.68 -12.49
N ASN A 737 22.18 2.34 -13.49
CA ASN A 737 21.97 3.78 -13.45
C ASN A 737 20.64 4.19 -12.78
N GLY A 738 19.81 3.24 -12.32
CA GLY A 738 18.49 3.52 -11.75
C GLY A 738 17.60 4.31 -12.71
N GLY A 739 16.92 5.35 -12.19
CA GLY A 739 16.28 6.35 -13.05
C GLY A 739 14.80 6.61 -12.81
N GLN A 740 14.18 6.00 -11.80
CA GLN A 740 12.84 6.38 -11.39
C GLN A 740 12.84 7.77 -10.71
N LEU A 741 11.92 8.61 -11.15
CA LEU A 741 11.50 9.82 -10.44
C LEU A 741 10.02 9.70 -10.10
N LEU A 742 9.62 10.02 -8.88
CA LEU A 742 8.22 10.16 -8.52
C LEU A 742 8.03 11.15 -7.36
N PHE A 743 6.80 11.62 -7.20
CA PHE A 743 6.42 12.42 -6.04
C PHE A 743 5.66 11.56 -5.04
N GLY A 744 6.09 11.59 -3.78
CA GLY A 744 5.34 10.98 -2.69
C GLY A 744 4.08 11.78 -2.37
N LEU A 745 3.21 11.20 -1.54
CA LEU A 745 2.01 11.89 -1.07
C LEU A 745 2.31 13.05 -0.12
N ASP A 746 3.51 13.04 0.46
CA ASP A 746 4.08 14.13 1.23
C ASP A 746 4.55 15.32 0.37
N GLY A 747 4.50 15.18 -0.96
CA GLY A 747 4.83 16.26 -1.90
C GLY A 747 6.34 16.42 -2.17
N TYR A 748 7.19 15.54 -1.62
CA TYR A 748 8.61 15.52 -1.92
C TYR A 748 8.93 14.65 -3.14
N MET A 749 10.06 14.93 -3.77
CA MET A 749 10.54 14.16 -4.90
C MET A 749 11.44 13.04 -4.41
N TYR A 750 11.16 11.82 -4.87
CA TYR A 750 11.96 10.63 -4.64
C TYR A 750 12.76 10.31 -5.90
N ILE A 751 14.05 10.02 -5.71
CA ILE A 751 15.02 9.72 -6.77
C ILE A 751 15.64 8.36 -6.46
N PHE A 752 15.55 7.43 -7.39
CA PHE A 752 16.06 6.07 -7.25
C PHE A 752 17.33 5.92 -8.08
N THR A 753 18.45 5.73 -7.40
CA THR A 753 19.78 5.59 -8.00
C THR A 753 20.28 4.17 -7.80
N GLY A 754 20.85 3.56 -8.84
CA GLY A 754 21.54 2.28 -8.70
C GLY A 754 22.93 2.47 -8.08
N ASP A 755 23.58 1.36 -7.74
CA ASP A 755 24.88 1.31 -7.04
C ASP A 755 26.07 1.82 -7.87
N GLY A 756 25.86 2.15 -9.14
CA GLY A 756 26.89 2.63 -10.06
C GLY A 756 27.61 1.52 -10.84
N GLY A 757 27.17 0.28 -10.73
CA GLY A 757 27.50 -0.78 -11.68
C GLY A 757 28.61 -1.74 -11.26
N GLN A 758 29.10 -2.51 -12.23
CA GLN A 758 30.02 -3.64 -12.07
C GLN A 758 29.49 -4.80 -11.19
N ALA A 759 30.08 -5.97 -11.36
CA ALA A 759 29.66 -7.16 -10.63
C ALA A 759 29.97 -7.01 -9.13
N GLY A 760 28.93 -7.05 -8.30
CA GLY A 760 29.06 -7.03 -6.84
C GLY A 760 29.52 -5.69 -6.26
N ASP A 761 29.18 -4.55 -6.86
CA ASP A 761 29.39 -3.19 -6.31
C ASP A 761 30.80 -2.98 -5.70
N PRO A 762 31.90 -3.15 -6.47
CA PRO A 762 33.28 -3.23 -5.96
C PRO A 762 33.83 -1.92 -5.35
N PHE A 763 33.00 -0.89 -5.22
CA PHE A 763 33.43 0.46 -4.88
C PHE A 763 33.58 0.64 -3.37
N GLY A 764 34.83 0.65 -2.91
CA GLY A 764 35.17 0.80 -1.49
C GLY A 764 34.96 -0.49 -0.68
N LYS A 765 35.08 -0.36 0.64
CA LYS A 765 35.12 -1.53 1.55
C LYS A 765 33.82 -2.34 1.56
N PHE A 766 32.68 -1.67 1.49
CA PHE A 766 31.34 -2.28 1.62
C PHE A 766 30.42 -2.00 0.42
N GLY A 767 30.96 -1.43 -0.66
CA GLY A 767 30.18 -1.03 -1.84
C GLY A 767 29.48 0.32 -1.66
N ASN A 768 29.10 0.95 -2.77
CA ASN A 768 28.31 2.17 -2.80
C ASN A 768 26.95 2.00 -2.12
N ALA A 769 26.29 0.86 -2.29
CA ALA A 769 24.93 0.63 -1.79
C ALA A 769 24.84 0.71 -0.26
N GLN A 770 25.82 0.16 0.46
CA GLN A 770 25.95 0.27 1.92
C GLN A 770 26.62 1.59 2.36
N ASN A 771 27.32 2.29 1.46
CA ASN A 771 27.96 3.56 1.77
C ASN A 771 26.94 4.70 1.90
N LYS A 772 26.61 5.09 3.13
CA LYS A 772 25.72 6.21 3.41
C LYS A 772 26.32 7.59 3.07
N SER A 773 27.62 7.72 2.80
CA SER A 773 28.19 8.95 2.26
C SER A 773 27.96 9.09 0.74
N SER A 774 27.65 7.98 0.06
CA SER A 774 27.40 7.93 -1.38
C SER A 774 25.93 8.23 -1.71
N LEU A 775 25.70 8.77 -2.90
CA LEU A 775 24.36 8.95 -3.48
C LEU A 775 23.94 7.78 -4.38
N LEU A 776 24.80 6.78 -4.59
CA LEU A 776 24.56 5.60 -5.40
C LEU A 776 24.03 4.44 -4.54
N GLY A 777 23.10 3.65 -5.09
CA GLY A 777 22.41 2.55 -4.43
C GLY A 777 21.48 3.05 -3.32
N LYS A 778 20.70 4.10 -3.62
CA LYS A 778 19.88 4.85 -2.65
C LYS A 778 18.49 5.15 -3.21
N VAL A 779 17.54 5.32 -2.29
CA VAL A 779 16.38 6.20 -2.51
C VAL A 779 16.69 7.53 -1.84
N LEU A 780 16.70 8.60 -2.63
CA LEU A 780 16.86 9.96 -2.13
C LEU A 780 15.49 10.62 -2.01
N ARG A 781 15.28 11.45 -0.99
CA ARG A 781 14.06 12.26 -0.80
C ARG A 781 14.43 13.72 -0.62
N ILE A 782 13.99 14.56 -1.54
CA ILE A 782 14.35 15.99 -1.58
C ILE A 782 13.14 16.90 -1.80
N ASP A 783 13.25 18.13 -1.32
CA ASP A 783 12.30 19.20 -1.59
C ASP A 783 12.80 20.13 -2.70
N VAL A 784 12.11 20.07 -3.84
CA VAL A 784 12.42 20.84 -5.04
C VAL A 784 11.78 22.24 -5.06
N ASN A 785 10.97 22.59 -4.04
CA ASN A 785 10.26 23.86 -3.98
C ASN A 785 11.09 25.02 -3.43
N GLY A 786 12.24 24.75 -2.81
CA GLY A 786 13.13 25.76 -2.23
C GLY A 786 14.60 25.51 -2.54
N ALA A 787 15.42 26.55 -2.38
CA ALA A 787 16.88 26.42 -2.39
C ALA A 787 17.37 25.98 -1.00
N GLY A 788 18.37 25.10 -0.97
CA GLY A 788 19.02 24.62 0.25
C GLY A 788 20.23 25.47 0.64
N SER A 789 20.81 25.15 1.79
CA SER A 789 22.06 25.74 2.26
C SER A 789 23.24 25.41 1.32
N GLY A 790 24.25 26.28 1.30
CA GLY A 790 25.48 26.05 0.53
C GLY A 790 25.29 26.09 -1.00
N GLY A 791 24.31 26.84 -1.50
CA GLY A 791 24.05 26.98 -2.94
C GLY A 791 23.33 25.79 -3.58
N LYS A 792 22.89 24.81 -2.78
CA LYS A 792 22.13 23.65 -3.29
C LYS A 792 20.79 24.09 -3.87
N ARG A 793 20.43 23.47 -5.00
CA ARG A 793 19.22 23.78 -5.78
C ARG A 793 17.96 23.07 -5.28
N TYR A 794 18.05 22.39 -4.14
CA TYR A 794 16.96 21.71 -3.44
C TYR A 794 17.21 21.79 -1.93
N ARG A 795 16.15 21.60 -1.14
CA ARG A 795 16.25 21.42 0.32
C ARG A 795 16.19 19.95 0.69
N VAL A 796 16.81 19.59 1.79
CA VAL A 796 16.66 18.27 2.39
C VAL A 796 15.52 18.36 3.42
N PRO A 797 14.50 17.50 3.36
CA PRO A 797 13.49 17.42 4.40
C PRO A 797 14.13 17.15 5.76
N VAL A 798 13.74 17.94 6.77
CA VAL A 798 14.32 17.85 8.13
C VAL A 798 14.08 16.51 8.78
N ASP A 799 13.03 15.82 8.35
CA ASP A 799 12.66 14.51 8.86
C ASP A 799 13.36 13.37 8.09
N ASN A 800 14.25 13.62 7.12
CA ASN A 800 14.99 12.53 6.50
C ASN A 800 15.81 11.73 7.54
N PRO A 801 15.90 10.39 7.41
CA PRO A 801 16.39 9.51 8.47
C PRO A 801 17.87 9.73 8.84
N PHE A 802 18.68 10.24 7.91
CA PHE A 802 20.13 10.35 8.07
C PHE A 802 20.65 11.78 8.18
N VAL A 803 19.77 12.76 8.43
CA VAL A 803 20.15 14.18 8.52
C VAL A 803 21.15 14.44 9.66
N SER A 804 20.99 13.73 10.77
CA SER A 804 21.83 13.90 11.97
C SER A 804 22.95 12.86 12.08
N GLU A 805 23.12 11.96 11.11
CA GLU A 805 24.14 10.92 11.13
C GLU A 805 25.46 11.47 10.53
N PRO A 806 26.54 11.59 11.32
CA PRO A 806 27.81 12.12 10.82
C PRO A 806 28.35 11.28 9.65
N GLY A 807 28.75 11.94 8.57
CA GLY A 807 29.28 11.28 7.37
C GLY A 807 28.22 10.71 6.44
N ALA A 808 26.94 10.59 6.87
CA ALA A 808 25.87 10.20 5.97
C ALA A 808 25.40 11.39 5.11
N HIS A 809 24.98 11.10 3.88
CA HIS A 809 24.40 12.12 3.03
C HIS A 809 22.93 12.37 3.42
N PRO A 810 22.55 13.60 3.80
CA PRO A 810 21.26 13.86 4.46
C PRO A 810 20.04 13.69 3.53
N ALA A 811 20.25 13.69 2.20
CA ALA A 811 19.19 13.43 1.22
C ALA A 811 18.75 11.95 1.16
N ILE A 812 19.48 11.03 1.78
CA ILE A 812 19.14 9.60 1.74
C ILE A 812 17.87 9.35 2.57
N TYR A 813 16.93 8.63 1.94
CA TYR A 813 15.71 8.13 2.55
C TYR A 813 15.79 6.62 2.83
N ALA A 814 16.39 5.85 1.92
CA ALA A 814 16.67 4.43 2.07
C ALA A 814 17.95 4.05 1.30
N TYR A 815 18.57 2.93 1.65
CA TYR A 815 19.86 2.48 1.11
C TYR A 815 19.94 0.96 1.02
N GLY A 816 21.08 0.43 0.55
CA GLY A 816 21.27 -1.01 0.36
C GLY A 816 20.55 -1.54 -0.87
N ILE A 817 20.48 -0.74 -1.93
CA ILE A 817 19.75 -1.02 -3.17
C ILE A 817 20.75 -1.29 -4.29
N ARG A 818 20.44 -2.23 -5.18
CA ARG A 818 21.31 -2.55 -6.32
C ARG A 818 20.98 -1.69 -7.54
N ASN A 819 19.82 -1.90 -8.14
CA ASN A 819 19.36 -1.21 -9.33
C ASN A 819 17.83 -1.21 -9.41
N MET A 820 17.17 -0.50 -8.47
CA MET A 820 15.72 -0.30 -8.52
C MET A 820 15.33 0.44 -9.80
N TRP A 821 14.56 -0.25 -10.65
CA TRP A 821 14.22 0.26 -11.98
C TRP A 821 12.87 0.98 -12.02
N ARG A 822 11.74 0.27 -11.88
CA ARG A 822 10.42 0.90 -11.74
C ARG A 822 9.88 0.78 -10.33
N CYS A 823 9.49 1.95 -9.83
CA CYS A 823 8.77 2.10 -8.58
C CYS A 823 7.49 2.89 -8.75
N ALA A 824 6.50 2.58 -7.93
CA ALA A 824 5.19 3.21 -7.95
C ALA A 824 4.67 3.49 -6.53
N VAL A 825 3.93 4.58 -6.38
CA VAL A 825 3.19 4.89 -5.14
C VAL A 825 1.78 4.34 -5.29
N ASP A 826 1.36 3.45 -4.41
CA ASP A 826 -0.02 2.97 -4.36
C ASP A 826 -0.95 4.18 -4.11
N ARG A 827 -1.84 4.47 -5.07
CA ARG A 827 -2.84 5.56 -4.95
C ARG A 827 -3.84 5.31 -3.81
N GLY A 828 -3.92 4.06 -3.39
CA GLY A 828 -4.88 3.50 -2.45
C GLY A 828 -6.18 3.13 -3.12
N ASP A 829 -6.91 2.24 -2.47
CA ASP A 829 -8.26 1.89 -2.88
C ASP A 829 -9.12 3.16 -3.04
N PRO A 830 -9.84 3.36 -4.17
CA PRO A 830 -10.56 4.61 -4.43
C PRO A 830 -11.62 4.95 -3.38
N VAL A 831 -12.17 3.95 -2.69
CA VAL A 831 -13.24 4.10 -1.70
C VAL A 831 -12.68 4.16 -0.28
N THR A 832 -11.89 3.17 0.11
CA THR A 832 -11.38 2.99 1.48
C THR A 832 -10.05 3.69 1.74
N ARG A 833 -9.35 4.15 0.69
CA ARG A 833 -7.98 4.69 0.71
C ARG A 833 -6.93 3.68 1.21
N GLN A 834 -7.29 2.42 1.42
CA GLN A 834 -6.37 1.40 1.90
C GLN A 834 -5.16 1.25 0.97
N GLY A 835 -3.97 1.16 1.57
CA GLY A 835 -2.71 0.98 0.85
C GLY A 835 -2.07 2.26 0.32
N ARG A 836 -2.79 3.39 0.39
CA ARG A 836 -2.35 4.70 -0.10
C ARG A 836 -0.98 5.10 0.46
N GLY A 837 -0.05 5.46 -0.43
CA GLY A 837 1.26 6.01 -0.07
C GLY A 837 2.39 5.00 0.05
N ARG A 838 2.10 3.69 -0.02
CA ARG A 838 3.14 2.65 -0.04
C ARG A 838 3.91 2.70 -1.36
N MET A 839 5.23 2.62 -1.29
CA MET A 839 6.12 2.63 -2.47
C MET A 839 6.55 1.21 -2.78
N PHE A 840 6.17 0.70 -3.95
CA PHE A 840 6.60 -0.61 -4.44
C PHE A 840 7.71 -0.43 -5.45
N CYS A 841 8.74 -1.25 -5.41
CA CYS A 841 9.87 -1.22 -6.33
C CYS A 841 10.25 -2.63 -6.78
N GLY A 842 10.71 -2.78 -8.02
CA GLY A 842 11.51 -3.94 -8.42
C GLY A 842 12.99 -3.60 -8.37
N ASP A 843 13.78 -4.40 -7.64
CA ASP A 843 15.25 -4.28 -7.56
C ASP A 843 15.93 -5.42 -8.33
N VAL A 844 16.75 -5.06 -9.32
CA VAL A 844 17.38 -6.04 -10.22
C VAL A 844 18.54 -6.71 -9.52
N GLY A 845 18.47 -8.03 -9.45
CA GLY A 845 19.47 -8.92 -8.83
C GLY A 845 20.81 -8.98 -9.57
N GLN A 846 21.81 -9.56 -8.91
CA GLN A 846 23.11 -9.80 -9.50
C GLN A 846 23.13 -11.09 -10.34
N ASN A 847 22.88 -12.23 -9.71
CA ASN A 847 23.02 -13.56 -10.33
C ASN A 847 22.04 -14.60 -9.78
N ARG A 848 21.40 -14.36 -8.63
CA ARG A 848 20.59 -15.37 -7.93
C ARG A 848 19.12 -15.02 -7.91
N PHE A 849 18.76 -13.82 -7.44
CA PHE A 849 17.37 -13.45 -7.16
C PHE A 849 17.04 -12.06 -7.65
N GLU A 850 15.86 -11.93 -8.22
CA GLU A 850 15.19 -10.66 -8.45
C GLU A 850 14.23 -10.35 -7.31
N GLU A 851 14.04 -9.07 -6.98
CA GLU A 851 13.36 -8.66 -5.75
C GLU A 851 12.23 -7.65 -6.00
N VAL A 852 11.19 -7.74 -5.17
CA VAL A 852 10.14 -6.72 -5.04
C VAL A 852 10.08 -6.26 -3.60
N ASP A 853 10.18 -4.95 -3.41
CA ASP A 853 10.29 -4.31 -2.11
C ASP A 853 9.19 -3.29 -1.86
N ILE A 854 8.88 -3.07 -0.57
CA ILE A 854 8.14 -1.90 -0.11
C ILE A 854 9.10 -0.93 0.56
N ILE A 855 9.25 0.26 -0.02
CA ILE A 855 10.22 1.24 0.43
C ILE A 855 9.74 1.99 1.67
N VAL A 856 10.52 1.94 2.74
CA VAL A 856 10.25 2.63 4.01
C VAL A 856 11.40 3.52 4.43
N LYS A 857 11.08 4.50 5.29
CA LYS A 857 12.02 5.49 5.79
C LYS A 857 13.12 4.83 6.61
N GLY A 858 14.37 5.07 6.24
CA GLY A 858 15.57 4.55 6.91
C GLY A 858 15.91 3.10 6.55
N GLY A 859 15.13 2.45 5.68
CA GLY A 859 15.31 1.04 5.35
C GLY A 859 16.65 0.75 4.67
N ASN A 860 17.27 -0.36 5.09
CA ASN A 860 18.40 -0.99 4.42
C ASN A 860 17.87 -2.20 3.63
N TYR A 861 18.06 -2.25 2.32
CA TYR A 861 17.62 -3.39 1.48
C TYR A 861 18.74 -4.42 1.26
N GLY A 862 19.81 -4.32 2.05
CA GLY A 862 20.80 -5.40 2.20
C GLY A 862 21.88 -5.48 1.13
N TRP A 863 21.69 -4.94 -0.07
CA TRP A 863 22.71 -4.99 -1.12
C TRP A 863 23.96 -4.17 -0.74
N ARG A 864 25.19 -4.65 -0.92
CA ARG A 864 25.60 -5.90 -1.57
C ARG A 864 25.81 -7.11 -0.66
N ALA A 865 25.42 -7.03 0.61
CA ALA A 865 25.59 -8.15 1.53
C ALA A 865 24.58 -9.27 1.26
N LYS A 866 23.34 -8.91 0.93
CA LYS A 866 22.25 -9.83 0.58
C LYS A 866 21.75 -9.60 -0.84
N GLU A 867 21.20 -10.68 -1.39
CA GLU A 867 20.47 -10.75 -2.65
C GLU A 867 19.30 -11.71 -2.43
N GLY A 868 18.09 -11.18 -2.48
CA GLY A 868 16.85 -11.85 -2.10
C GLY A 868 16.87 -12.23 -0.62
N PHE A 869 16.54 -13.49 -0.36
CA PHE A 869 16.57 -14.05 1.00
C PHE A 869 17.94 -14.63 1.39
N GLU A 870 18.97 -14.45 0.55
CA GLU A 870 20.29 -15.08 0.75
C GLU A 870 21.43 -14.08 0.91
N CYS A 871 22.49 -14.50 1.61
CA CYS A 871 23.75 -13.77 1.60
C CYS A 871 24.43 -13.88 0.22
N TYR A 872 24.73 -12.73 -0.38
CA TYR A 872 25.57 -12.61 -1.58
C TYR A 872 27.04 -12.55 -1.18
N ASP A 873 27.46 -11.48 -0.51
CA ASP A 873 28.80 -11.35 0.06
C ASP A 873 28.79 -11.95 1.47
N LYS A 874 29.23 -13.21 1.58
CA LYS A 874 29.29 -13.92 2.87
C LYS A 874 30.10 -13.17 3.92
N LYS A 875 31.19 -12.49 3.53
CA LYS A 875 32.03 -11.74 4.47
C LYS A 875 31.28 -10.52 4.99
N LEU A 876 30.62 -9.77 4.11
CA LEU A 876 29.85 -8.60 4.52
C LEU A 876 28.60 -9.01 5.32
N CYS A 877 27.89 -10.05 4.88
CA CYS A 877 26.69 -10.59 5.54
C CYS A 877 26.98 -11.11 6.96
N GLN A 878 28.15 -11.71 7.19
CA GLN A 878 28.58 -12.20 8.51
C GLN A 878 29.13 -11.08 9.41
N ASN A 879 29.81 -10.08 8.82
CA ASN A 879 30.50 -9.02 9.56
C ASN A 879 29.67 -7.75 9.79
N ALA A 880 28.50 -7.61 9.15
CA ALA A 880 27.61 -6.47 9.30
C ALA A 880 26.28 -6.89 9.95
N SER A 881 25.88 -6.23 11.04
CA SER A 881 24.48 -6.21 11.48
C SER A 881 23.75 -5.25 10.55
N LEU A 882 23.09 -5.78 9.53
CA LEU A 882 22.57 -4.98 8.42
C LEU A 882 21.22 -4.30 8.73
N ASP A 883 20.49 -4.79 9.75
CA ASP A 883 19.08 -4.40 10.00
C ASP A 883 18.28 -4.33 8.69
N ASP A 884 18.48 -5.34 7.84
CA ASP A 884 17.97 -5.33 6.48
C ASP A 884 16.48 -5.69 6.46
N ILE A 885 15.78 -5.05 5.53
CA ILE A 885 14.40 -5.31 5.22
C ILE A 885 14.39 -6.29 4.06
N LEU A 886 13.87 -7.50 4.33
CA LEU A 886 13.73 -8.52 3.31
C LEU A 886 12.65 -8.15 2.29
N PRO A 887 12.79 -8.59 1.03
CA PRO A 887 11.81 -8.31 -0.01
C PRO A 887 10.47 -8.95 0.31
N ILE A 888 9.38 -8.30 -0.12
CA ILE A 888 8.03 -8.87 0.01
C ILE A 888 7.83 -10.06 -0.93
N TYR A 889 8.66 -10.14 -1.98
CA TYR A 889 8.73 -11.28 -2.89
C TYR A 889 10.10 -11.30 -3.58
N ALA A 890 10.71 -12.47 -3.68
CA ALA A 890 11.90 -12.69 -4.49
C ALA A 890 11.76 -13.97 -5.31
N TYR A 891 12.37 -14.00 -6.49
CA TYR A 891 12.36 -15.17 -7.37
C TYR A 891 13.70 -15.40 -8.04
N GLY A 892 14.05 -16.68 -8.22
CA GLY A 892 15.35 -17.07 -8.76
C GLY A 892 15.47 -16.90 -10.27
N HIS A 893 16.72 -16.89 -10.77
CA HIS A 893 17.05 -16.68 -12.19
C HIS A 893 16.51 -17.73 -13.18
N ALA A 894 15.94 -18.83 -12.69
CA ALA A 894 15.20 -19.80 -13.49
C ALA A 894 13.80 -19.29 -13.90
N VAL A 895 13.23 -18.35 -13.14
CA VAL A 895 11.91 -17.75 -13.42
C VAL A 895 12.07 -16.52 -14.32
N GLY A 896 12.97 -15.59 -13.97
CA GLY A 896 13.29 -14.36 -14.70
C GLY A 896 14.63 -13.79 -14.22
N LYS A 897 15.21 -12.81 -14.92
CA LYS A 897 16.61 -12.36 -14.68
C LYS A 897 16.79 -10.84 -14.63
N SER A 898 15.68 -10.10 -14.64
CA SER A 898 15.70 -8.64 -14.55
C SER A 898 14.28 -8.19 -14.26
N VAL A 899 13.93 -8.06 -12.97
CA VAL A 899 12.64 -7.53 -12.57
C VAL A 899 12.49 -6.10 -13.06
N THR A 900 11.42 -5.83 -13.80
CA THR A 900 11.15 -4.47 -14.26
C THR A 900 10.57 -3.61 -13.13
N GLY A 901 9.85 -4.23 -12.19
CA GLY A 901 8.96 -3.54 -11.25
C GLY A 901 7.55 -3.39 -11.82
N GLY A 902 6.68 -2.64 -11.15
CA GLY A 902 5.25 -2.61 -11.46
C GLY A 902 4.46 -1.55 -10.70
N TYR A 903 3.13 -1.69 -10.74
CA TYR A 903 2.18 -0.79 -10.07
C TYR A 903 1.09 -1.58 -9.39
N VAL A 904 0.53 -1.01 -8.32
CA VAL A 904 -0.74 -1.49 -7.77
C VAL A 904 -1.87 -0.99 -8.66
N TYR A 905 -2.65 -1.89 -9.27
CA TYR A 905 -3.76 -1.48 -10.12
C TYR A 905 -4.84 -0.78 -9.28
N ARG A 906 -5.17 0.46 -9.64
CA ARG A 906 -6.21 1.31 -9.01
C ARG A 906 -7.15 1.94 -10.04
N GLY A 907 -7.16 1.40 -11.25
CA GLY A 907 -8.01 1.84 -12.35
C GLY A 907 -9.49 1.51 -12.12
N CYS A 908 -10.32 2.15 -12.91
CA CYS A 908 -11.77 2.04 -12.86
C CYS A 908 -12.29 1.01 -13.88
N GLU A 909 -11.63 0.84 -15.03
CA GLU A 909 -12.12 0.00 -16.13
C GLU A 909 -12.12 -1.49 -15.76
N SER A 910 -11.11 -1.96 -15.01
CA SER A 910 -10.92 -3.35 -14.58
C SER A 910 -10.91 -3.48 -13.05
N PRO A 911 -12.04 -3.25 -12.34
CA PRO A 911 -12.11 -3.20 -10.89
C PRO A 911 -11.73 -4.53 -10.21
N ASN A 912 -11.80 -5.66 -10.91
CA ASN A 912 -11.38 -6.96 -10.39
C ASN A 912 -9.85 -7.04 -10.16
N LEU A 913 -9.08 -6.16 -10.81
CA LEU A 913 -7.63 -6.04 -10.62
C LEU A 913 -7.27 -5.14 -9.42
N ASN A 914 -8.24 -4.46 -8.82
CA ASN A 914 -7.98 -3.46 -7.79
C ASN A 914 -7.21 -4.04 -6.60
N GLY A 915 -6.05 -3.43 -6.31
CA GLY A 915 -5.18 -3.83 -5.21
C GLY A 915 -4.16 -4.92 -5.53
N LEU A 916 -4.16 -5.48 -6.75
CA LEU A 916 -3.08 -6.35 -7.22
C LEU A 916 -1.87 -5.51 -7.60
N TYR A 917 -0.68 -5.87 -7.10
CA TYR A 917 0.58 -5.34 -7.59
C TYR A 917 1.00 -6.12 -8.83
N ILE A 918 0.85 -5.52 -10.01
CA ILE A 918 1.16 -6.15 -11.30
C ILE A 918 2.53 -5.67 -11.76
N PHE A 919 3.41 -6.61 -12.04
CA PHE A 919 4.81 -6.38 -12.41
C PHE A 919 5.27 -7.39 -13.45
N GLY A 920 6.46 -7.16 -14.01
CA GLY A 920 7.03 -8.03 -15.03
C GLY A 920 8.53 -8.18 -14.93
N ASP A 921 9.06 -9.03 -15.81
CA ASP A 921 10.49 -9.31 -15.94
C ASP A 921 10.95 -9.06 -17.38
N PHE A 922 11.99 -8.25 -17.52
CA PHE A 922 12.50 -7.77 -18.80
C PHE A 922 13.02 -8.91 -19.68
N MET A 923 13.78 -9.87 -19.12
CA MET A 923 14.44 -10.91 -19.91
C MET A 923 13.52 -12.05 -20.34
N SER A 924 12.60 -12.46 -19.46
CA SER A 924 11.67 -13.54 -19.72
C SER A 924 10.39 -13.07 -20.41
N GLY A 925 10.00 -11.80 -20.23
CA GLY A 925 8.72 -11.27 -20.68
C GLY A 925 7.54 -11.75 -19.85
N ARG A 926 7.78 -12.35 -18.67
CA ARG A 926 6.72 -12.82 -17.78
C ARG A 926 6.00 -11.65 -17.12
N LEU A 927 4.70 -11.80 -16.95
CA LEU A 927 3.83 -10.91 -16.19
C LEU A 927 3.32 -11.65 -14.95
N MET A 928 3.31 -10.97 -13.81
CA MET A 928 2.97 -11.54 -12.52
C MET A 928 2.18 -10.54 -11.67
N ALA A 929 1.43 -11.05 -10.71
CA ALA A 929 0.71 -10.27 -9.72
C ALA A 929 1.05 -10.71 -8.30
N LEU A 930 1.16 -9.76 -7.37
CA LEU A 930 1.17 -10.03 -5.94
C LEU A 930 -0.12 -9.49 -5.30
N GLN A 931 -0.68 -10.30 -4.39
CA GLN A 931 -1.83 -9.93 -3.57
C GLN A 931 -1.50 -10.08 -2.09
N GLU A 932 -1.77 -9.03 -1.32
CA GLU A 932 -1.60 -9.04 0.14
C GLU A 932 -2.80 -9.74 0.81
N ASP A 933 -2.55 -10.79 1.57
CA ASP A 933 -3.54 -11.34 2.49
C ASP A 933 -3.74 -10.37 3.66
N ARG A 934 -4.96 -9.84 3.76
CA ARG A 934 -5.27 -8.76 4.72
C ARG A 934 -5.12 -9.16 6.18
N LYS A 935 -5.27 -10.44 6.51
CA LYS A 935 -5.21 -10.93 7.90
C LYS A 935 -3.79 -11.24 8.32
N THR A 936 -3.02 -11.87 7.43
CA THR A 936 -1.69 -12.39 7.73
C THR A 936 -0.56 -11.46 7.31
N LYS A 937 -0.85 -10.45 6.47
CA LYS A 937 0.14 -9.54 5.87
C LYS A 937 1.16 -10.22 4.96
N LYS A 938 0.90 -11.47 4.58
CA LYS A 938 1.71 -12.22 3.62
C LYS A 938 1.30 -11.89 2.19
N TRP A 939 2.26 -11.97 1.28
CA TRP A 939 2.05 -11.75 -0.14
C TRP A 939 1.94 -13.08 -0.87
N LYS A 940 0.87 -13.25 -1.65
CA LYS A 940 0.66 -14.40 -2.53
C LYS A 940 0.95 -13.98 -3.96
N LYS A 941 1.79 -14.76 -4.64
CA LYS A 941 2.08 -14.58 -6.07
C LYS A 941 1.06 -15.33 -6.94
N GLN A 942 0.68 -14.72 -8.05
CA GLN A 942 -0.07 -15.32 -9.15
C GLN A 942 0.61 -14.99 -10.49
N ASP A 943 0.62 -15.93 -11.42
CA ASP A 943 1.04 -15.65 -12.80
C ASP A 943 -0.07 -14.93 -13.57
N ILE A 944 0.31 -14.08 -14.51
CA ILE A 944 -0.61 -13.48 -15.49
C ILE A 944 -0.34 -14.12 -16.84
N CYS A 945 -1.40 -14.65 -17.45
CA CYS A 945 -1.38 -15.27 -18.76
C CYS A 945 -2.23 -14.45 -19.71
N LEU A 946 -1.77 -14.35 -20.96
CA LEU A 946 -2.57 -13.73 -21.99
C LEU A 946 -3.72 -14.66 -22.35
N GLY A 947 -4.93 -14.13 -22.40
CA GLY A 947 -6.13 -14.89 -22.72
C GLY A 947 -6.03 -15.59 -24.08
N SER A 948 -6.78 -16.69 -24.23
CA SER A 948 -6.95 -17.37 -25.52
C SER A 948 -7.56 -16.45 -26.57
N THR A 949 -7.48 -16.85 -27.84
CA THR A 949 -8.18 -16.18 -28.95
C THR A 949 -9.68 -16.07 -28.73
N GLU A 950 -10.29 -16.95 -27.95
CA GLU A 950 -11.71 -16.87 -27.61
C GLU A 950 -11.95 -15.83 -26.51
N SER A 951 -11.17 -15.87 -25.43
CA SER A 951 -11.32 -14.93 -24.31
C SER A 951 -10.98 -13.47 -24.67
N CYS A 952 -10.09 -13.25 -25.63
CA CYS A 952 -9.71 -11.93 -26.11
C CYS A 952 -10.40 -11.55 -27.43
N ALA A 953 -11.49 -12.22 -27.83
CA ALA A 953 -12.23 -11.99 -29.07
C ALA A 953 -13.04 -10.68 -29.07
N PHE A 954 -12.40 -9.55 -28.78
CA PHE A 954 -13.02 -8.23 -28.72
C PHE A 954 -12.32 -7.23 -29.67
N PRO A 955 -13.06 -6.23 -30.19
CA PRO A 955 -12.47 -5.21 -31.04
C PRO A 955 -11.31 -4.48 -30.35
N GLY A 956 -10.15 -4.46 -30.99
CA GLY A 956 -8.96 -3.76 -30.50
C GLY A 956 -8.11 -4.54 -29.49
N LEU A 957 -8.51 -5.75 -29.10
CA LEU A 957 -7.71 -6.57 -28.19
C LEU A 957 -6.75 -7.53 -28.91
N ILE A 958 -5.63 -7.78 -28.24
CA ILE A 958 -4.57 -8.70 -28.64
C ILE A 958 -4.25 -9.66 -27.48
N SER A 959 -3.73 -10.84 -27.83
CA SER A 959 -3.33 -11.90 -26.90
C SER A 959 -1.82 -12.18 -26.93
N THR A 960 -1.02 -11.27 -27.49
CA THR A 960 0.45 -11.37 -27.55
C THR A 960 1.07 -10.00 -27.32
N HIS A 961 2.32 -9.97 -26.86
CA HIS A 961 3.10 -8.75 -26.74
C HIS A 961 4.57 -8.98 -27.09
N SER A 962 5.30 -7.88 -27.25
CA SER A 962 6.75 -7.93 -27.41
C SER A 962 7.44 -8.47 -26.17
N LYS A 963 8.48 -9.28 -26.36
CA LYS A 963 9.13 -10.06 -25.29
C LYS A 963 9.72 -9.18 -24.17
N PHE A 964 10.49 -8.15 -24.50
CA PHE A 964 11.27 -7.43 -23.49
C PHE A 964 10.44 -6.33 -22.84
N ILE A 965 9.98 -6.56 -21.61
CA ILE A 965 9.17 -5.60 -20.83
C ILE A 965 10.11 -4.54 -20.23
N ILE A 966 10.12 -3.35 -20.83
CA ILE A 966 11.02 -2.25 -20.46
C ILE A 966 10.51 -1.52 -19.23
N SER A 967 9.20 -1.25 -19.12
CA SER A 967 8.67 -0.39 -18.06
C SER A 967 7.17 -0.60 -17.85
N PHE A 968 6.65 -0.06 -16.75
CA PHE A 968 5.21 0.09 -16.48
C PHE A 968 4.83 1.56 -16.34
N ALA A 969 3.55 1.86 -16.50
CA ALA A 969 2.98 3.19 -16.34
C ALA A 969 1.50 3.13 -15.99
N GLU A 970 0.98 4.16 -15.35
CA GLU A 970 -0.45 4.35 -15.17
C GLU A 970 -0.93 5.64 -15.83
N ASP A 971 -2.23 5.72 -16.14
CA ASP A 971 -2.86 6.97 -16.57
C ASP A 971 -3.49 7.80 -15.44
N GLU A 972 -4.03 8.97 -15.78
CA GLU A 972 -4.68 9.85 -14.79
C GLU A 972 -5.86 9.15 -14.08
N ALA A 973 -6.50 8.18 -14.74
CA ALA A 973 -7.60 7.38 -14.18
C ALA A 973 -7.12 6.16 -13.37
N GLY A 974 -5.83 5.83 -13.42
CA GLY A 974 -5.23 4.68 -12.74
C GLY A 974 -5.26 3.39 -13.57
N GLU A 975 -5.59 3.46 -14.86
CA GLU A 975 -5.45 2.30 -15.75
C GLU A 975 -3.98 1.99 -15.98
N LEU A 976 -3.68 0.70 -16.11
CA LEU A 976 -2.31 0.21 -16.13
C LEU A 976 -1.84 -0.12 -17.54
N TYR A 977 -0.60 0.27 -17.82
CA TYR A 977 0.10 0.05 -19.08
C TYR A 977 1.48 -0.53 -18.82
N PHE A 978 2.02 -1.24 -19.81
CA PHE A 978 3.43 -1.57 -19.85
C PHE A 978 4.03 -1.27 -21.22
N LEU A 979 5.33 -1.03 -21.23
CA LEU A 979 6.12 -0.65 -22.38
C LEU A 979 7.06 -1.81 -22.66
N ALA A 980 7.10 -2.27 -23.91
CA ALA A 980 7.92 -3.41 -24.28
C ALA A 980 8.51 -3.25 -25.68
N THR A 981 9.55 -4.01 -25.98
CA THR A 981 10.21 -4.03 -27.30
C THR A 981 10.53 -5.45 -27.72
N SER A 982 10.60 -5.70 -29.03
CA SER A 982 11.14 -6.95 -29.57
C SER A 982 12.67 -6.91 -29.69
N TYR A 983 13.28 -5.72 -29.62
CA TYR A 983 14.72 -5.52 -29.73
C TYR A 983 15.18 -4.39 -28.78
N PRO A 984 15.87 -4.71 -27.67
CA PRO A 984 16.18 -3.75 -26.61
C PRO A 984 17.48 -2.98 -26.91
N SER A 985 17.40 -2.14 -27.93
CA SER A 985 18.44 -1.17 -28.30
C SER A 985 17.82 0.22 -28.35
N ALA A 986 18.51 1.22 -27.80
CA ALA A 986 18.05 2.61 -27.76
C ALA A 986 17.64 3.15 -29.13
N TYR A 987 18.25 2.67 -30.23
CA TYR A 987 18.05 3.23 -31.57
C TYR A 987 17.03 2.46 -32.42
N ALA A 988 16.61 1.27 -31.98
CA ALA A 988 15.68 0.43 -32.73
C ALA A 988 14.22 0.83 -32.47
N PRO A 989 13.42 1.18 -33.49
CA PRO A 989 12.05 1.65 -33.33
C PRO A 989 11.06 0.46 -33.21
N HIS A 990 11.34 -0.47 -32.30
CA HIS A 990 10.58 -1.73 -32.12
C HIS A 990 9.72 -1.74 -30.84
N GLY A 991 9.66 -0.61 -30.15
CA GLY A 991 8.90 -0.46 -28.92
C GLY A 991 7.40 -0.23 -29.17
N SER A 992 6.59 -0.84 -28.30
CA SER A 992 5.15 -0.68 -28.21
C SER A 992 4.71 -0.46 -26.76
N ILE A 993 3.52 0.11 -26.59
CA ILE A 993 2.87 0.30 -25.30
C ILE A 993 1.56 -0.46 -25.32
N TYR A 994 1.29 -1.21 -24.25
CA TYR A 994 0.13 -2.06 -24.10
C TYR A 994 -0.64 -1.68 -22.83
N LYS A 995 -1.96 -1.54 -22.94
CA LYS A 995 -2.88 -1.38 -21.82
C LYS A 995 -3.38 -2.74 -21.35
N PHE A 996 -3.44 -2.98 -20.04
CA PHE A 996 -4.09 -4.17 -19.48
C PHE A 996 -5.61 -4.07 -19.57
N VAL A 997 -6.25 -5.18 -19.94
CA VAL A 997 -7.71 -5.31 -20.03
C VAL A 997 -8.11 -6.63 -19.39
N ASP A 998 -9.04 -6.58 -18.43
CA ASP A 998 -9.67 -7.77 -17.86
C ASP A 998 -10.79 -8.28 -18.79
N PRO A 999 -10.63 -9.42 -19.48
CA PRO A 999 -11.63 -9.94 -20.42
C PRO A 999 -12.90 -10.45 -19.74
N SER A 1000 -12.89 -10.67 -18.42
CA SER A 1000 -14.11 -11.06 -17.69
C SER A 1000 -15.16 -9.94 -17.69
N ARG A 1001 -14.77 -8.72 -18.12
CA ARG A 1001 -15.67 -7.58 -18.29
C ARG A 1001 -15.55 -7.03 -19.70
N ARG A 1002 -16.66 -7.07 -20.44
CA ARG A 1002 -16.68 -6.67 -21.86
C ARG A 1002 -16.79 -5.16 -22.09
N ALA A 1003 -17.03 -4.35 -21.05
CA ALA A 1003 -16.99 -2.89 -21.12
C ALA A 1003 -16.61 -2.21 -19.81
N PRO A 1004 -16.03 -0.99 -19.86
CA PRO A 1004 -15.85 -0.14 -18.69
C PRO A 1004 -17.18 0.07 -17.94
N PRO A 1005 -17.18 0.12 -16.59
CA PRO A 1005 -18.36 0.51 -15.84
C PRO A 1005 -18.88 1.87 -16.35
N GLY A 1006 -20.20 2.06 -16.47
CA GLY A 1006 -20.79 3.34 -16.89
C GLY A 1006 -20.39 4.54 -16.01
N LYS A 1007 -19.86 4.28 -14.81
CA LYS A 1007 -19.29 5.25 -13.86
C LYS A 1007 -17.84 5.64 -14.16
N CYS A 1008 -17.12 4.89 -14.99
CA CYS A 1008 -15.73 5.13 -15.37
C CYS A 1008 -15.62 6.05 -16.58
N LYS A 1009 -16.41 7.13 -16.59
CA LYS A 1009 -16.35 8.17 -17.63
C LYS A 1009 -15.68 9.39 -17.03
N TYR A 1010 -14.44 9.63 -17.42
CA TYR A 1010 -13.79 10.92 -17.23
C TYR A 1010 -14.01 11.77 -18.48
N LYS A 1011 -14.19 13.08 -18.29
CA LYS A 1011 -14.25 14.06 -19.38
C LYS A 1011 -12.91 14.81 -19.42
N PRO A 1012 -11.98 14.46 -20.32
CA PRO A 1012 -10.71 15.15 -20.42
C PRO A 1012 -10.90 16.65 -20.68
N VAL A 1013 -10.07 17.46 -20.04
CA VAL A 1013 -9.96 18.89 -20.37
C VAL A 1013 -9.43 19.01 -21.80
N PRO A 1014 -10.10 19.77 -22.69
CA PRO A 1014 -9.65 19.93 -24.06
C PRO A 1014 -8.22 20.47 -24.15
N VAL A 1015 -7.40 19.83 -25.01
CA VAL A 1015 -6.01 20.23 -25.26
C VAL A 1015 -5.93 21.02 -26.55
N LYS A 1016 -5.39 22.24 -26.48
CA LYS A 1016 -5.04 23.02 -27.67
C LYS A 1016 -3.79 22.42 -28.33
N THR A 1017 -3.86 22.11 -29.62
CA THR A 1017 -2.76 21.48 -30.37
C THR A 1017 -2.34 22.38 -31.53
N LYS A 1018 -1.06 22.80 -31.55
CA LYS A 1018 -0.45 23.52 -32.68
C LYS A 1018 0.22 22.58 -33.68
N SER A 1019 0.70 21.44 -33.20
CA SER A 1019 1.31 20.39 -34.02
C SER A 1019 0.25 19.53 -34.71
N LYS A 1020 0.59 18.97 -35.88
CA LYS A 1020 -0.25 17.99 -36.58
C LYS A 1020 -0.41 16.74 -35.72
N ARG A 1021 -1.60 16.12 -35.82
CA ARG A 1021 -1.92 14.88 -35.13
C ARG A 1021 -1.68 13.70 -36.05
N VAL A 1022 -0.92 12.72 -35.56
CA VAL A 1022 -0.71 11.44 -36.21
C VAL A 1022 -1.65 10.43 -35.55
N GLN A 1023 -2.64 9.97 -36.31
CA GLN A 1023 -3.61 9.00 -35.80
C GLN A 1023 -2.93 7.65 -35.53
N PHE A 1024 -3.22 7.07 -34.36
CA PHE A 1024 -2.69 5.77 -34.00
C PHE A 1024 -3.30 4.66 -34.86
N ARG A 1025 -2.44 3.74 -35.30
CA ARG A 1025 -2.83 2.51 -35.99
C ARG A 1025 -2.08 1.34 -35.36
N PRO A 1026 -2.78 0.31 -34.86
CA PRO A 1026 -2.12 -0.86 -34.30
C PRO A 1026 -1.34 -1.60 -35.39
N LEU A 1027 -0.18 -2.16 -35.02
CA LEU A 1027 0.61 -3.07 -35.86
C LEU A 1027 0.39 -4.52 -35.47
N ALA A 1028 0.05 -4.76 -34.19
CA ALA A 1028 -0.32 -6.09 -33.73
C ALA A 1028 -1.61 -6.55 -34.42
N LYS A 1029 -1.65 -7.81 -34.87
CA LYS A 1029 -2.86 -8.42 -35.40
C LYS A 1029 -3.90 -8.54 -34.28
N LEU A 1030 -5.11 -8.04 -34.52
CA LEU A 1030 -6.21 -8.16 -33.57
C LEU A 1030 -6.69 -9.60 -33.53
N VAL A 1031 -7.19 -10.05 -32.38
CA VAL A 1031 -7.72 -11.41 -32.22
C VAL A 1031 -8.88 -11.69 -33.18
N LEU A 1032 -9.74 -10.71 -33.42
CA LEU A 1032 -10.84 -10.83 -34.38
C LEU A 1032 -10.35 -11.03 -35.82
N ASP A 1033 -9.23 -10.42 -36.22
CA ASP A 1033 -8.67 -10.61 -37.56
C ASP A 1033 -8.09 -12.02 -37.72
N LEU A 1034 -7.48 -12.55 -36.66
CA LEU A 1034 -6.99 -13.93 -36.63
C LEU A 1034 -8.15 -14.95 -36.74
N LEU A 1035 -9.26 -14.71 -36.04
CA LEU A 1035 -10.45 -15.55 -36.13
C LEU A 1035 -11.09 -15.50 -37.53
N LYS A 1036 -11.16 -14.31 -38.15
CA LYS A 1036 -11.61 -14.16 -39.55
C LYS A 1036 -10.72 -14.93 -40.51
N GLU A 1037 -9.40 -14.76 -40.45
CA GLU A 1037 -8.44 -15.50 -41.28
C GLU A 1037 -8.57 -17.03 -41.10
N GLN A 1038 -8.80 -17.51 -39.87
CA GLN A 1038 -9.02 -18.93 -39.60
C GLN A 1038 -10.34 -19.43 -40.19
N SER A 1039 -11.43 -18.66 -40.06
CA SER A 1039 -12.73 -19.00 -40.63
C SER A 1039 -12.70 -19.01 -42.16
N GLU A 1040 -12.00 -18.07 -42.80
CA GLU A 1040 -11.81 -18.00 -44.26
C GLU A 1040 -10.94 -19.15 -44.75
N LYS A 1041 -9.88 -19.51 -44.01
CA LYS A 1041 -9.07 -20.70 -44.32
C LYS A 1041 -9.87 -21.99 -44.19
N ALA A 1042 -10.72 -22.11 -43.16
CA ALA A 1042 -11.61 -23.26 -42.99
C ALA A 1042 -12.65 -23.34 -44.11
N ALA A 1043 -13.28 -22.23 -44.48
CA ALA A 1043 -14.23 -22.14 -45.59
C ALA A 1043 -13.57 -22.48 -46.95
N ARG A 1044 -12.35 -22.00 -47.20
CA ARG A 1044 -11.57 -22.38 -48.39
C ARG A 1044 -11.25 -23.88 -48.41
N LYS A 1045 -10.89 -24.45 -47.25
CA LYS A 1045 -10.63 -25.90 -47.11
C LYS A 1045 -11.89 -26.75 -47.37
N LEU A 1046 -13.06 -26.30 -46.91
CA LEU A 1046 -14.33 -26.92 -47.24
C LEU A 1046 -14.64 -26.79 -48.74
N SER A 1047 -14.47 -25.61 -49.34
CA SER A 1047 -14.72 -25.42 -50.78
C SER A 1047 -13.80 -26.28 -51.67
N SER A 1048 -12.54 -26.47 -51.27
CA SER A 1048 -11.61 -27.36 -51.95
C SER A 1048 -11.96 -28.84 -51.78
N ALA A 1049 -12.60 -29.21 -50.67
CA ALA A 1049 -13.09 -30.57 -50.46
C ALA A 1049 -14.38 -30.85 -51.25
N THR A 1050 -15.24 -29.85 -51.48
CA THR A 1050 -16.45 -29.97 -52.31
C THR A 1050 -16.13 -30.04 -53.80
N LEU A 1051 -15.04 -29.39 -54.26
CA LEU A 1051 -14.53 -29.51 -55.62
C LEU A 1051 -13.83 -30.85 -55.91
N ALA A 1052 -13.40 -31.58 -54.88
CA ALA A 1052 -12.76 -32.89 -55.02
C ALA A 1052 -13.75 -34.07 -55.06
N SER A 1053 -15.07 -33.84 -54.92
CA SER A 1053 -16.09 -34.88 -54.80
C SER A 1053 -17.15 -34.88 -55.91
N SER A 1054 -16.78 -34.52 -57.16
CA SER A 1054 -17.66 -34.70 -58.33
C SER A 1054 -17.11 -35.80 -59.26
N PRO A 1055 -17.91 -36.80 -59.68
CA PRO A 1055 -17.40 -37.96 -60.40
C PRO A 1055 -17.32 -37.77 -61.93
N ASN A 1056 -16.19 -38.22 -62.48
CA ASN A 1056 -15.84 -38.63 -63.85
C ASN A 1056 -16.77 -38.32 -65.05
N ARG A 1057 -16.17 -37.76 -66.11
CA ARG A 1057 -16.47 -38.15 -67.50
C ARG A 1057 -15.19 -38.19 -68.35
N ALA A 1058 -15.01 -39.31 -69.04
CA ALA A 1058 -13.86 -39.68 -69.85
C ALA A 1058 -13.88 -39.08 -71.27
N SER A 1059 -12.70 -38.83 -71.88
CA SER A 1059 -12.19 -39.53 -73.08
C SER A 1059 -11.03 -38.80 -73.80
N SER A 1060 -10.10 -39.61 -74.34
CA SER A 1060 -9.29 -39.45 -75.57
C SER A 1060 -8.17 -38.38 -75.71
N GLN A 1061 -6.92 -38.90 -75.72
CA GLN A 1061 -5.78 -38.65 -76.62
C GLN A 1061 -5.68 -37.35 -77.45
N LYS A 1062 -4.58 -36.58 -77.28
CA LYS A 1062 -3.39 -36.51 -78.20
C LYS A 1062 -2.41 -35.39 -77.79
N ASP A 1063 -1.14 -35.65 -78.06
CA ASP A 1063 0.07 -34.86 -77.80
C ASP A 1063 0.07 -33.40 -78.29
N SER A 1064 0.81 -32.52 -77.58
CA SER A 1064 2.02 -31.86 -78.14
C SER A 1064 2.69 -30.81 -77.22
N PHE A 1065 3.97 -31.08 -76.94
CA PHE A 1065 5.14 -30.17 -76.95
C PHE A 1065 5.36 -29.04 -75.90
N LYS A 1066 6.45 -29.26 -75.12
CA LYS A 1066 7.58 -28.35 -74.74
C LYS A 1066 7.24 -27.12 -73.86
N LYS A 1067 8.05 -26.68 -72.88
CA LYS A 1067 9.46 -26.88 -72.46
C LYS A 1067 9.63 -26.21 -71.06
N PRO A 1068 10.82 -26.18 -70.41
CA PRO A 1068 10.93 -26.48 -68.99
C PRO A 1068 11.45 -25.34 -68.10
N ALA A 1069 11.25 -25.57 -66.79
CA ALA A 1069 12.06 -25.25 -65.61
C ALA A 1069 13.10 -24.11 -65.65
N SER A 1070 13.03 -23.25 -64.62
CA SER A 1070 14.17 -22.56 -64.00
C SER A 1070 13.74 -21.99 -62.62
N PRO A 1071 14.66 -21.58 -61.72
CA PRO A 1071 14.92 -22.37 -60.51
C PRO A 1071 14.87 -21.54 -59.20
N THR A 1072 14.93 -22.26 -58.08
CA THR A 1072 15.31 -21.77 -56.76
C THR A 1072 16.78 -21.34 -56.72
N SER A 1073 17.10 -20.25 -56.02
CA SER A 1073 18.44 -20.10 -55.43
C SER A 1073 18.42 -19.36 -54.10
N SER A 1074 19.12 -19.99 -53.16
CA SER A 1074 19.56 -19.49 -51.87
C SER A 1074 20.98 -18.96 -52.02
N ARG A 1075 21.36 -17.99 -51.18
CA ARG A 1075 22.55 -18.02 -50.30
C ARG A 1075 23.01 -16.61 -49.89
N LYS A 1076 23.57 -16.55 -48.67
CA LYS A 1076 24.72 -15.69 -48.34
C LYS A 1076 25.79 -16.56 -47.69
N THR A 1077 27.02 -16.43 -48.16
CA THR A 1077 28.26 -16.27 -47.37
C THR A 1077 29.38 -15.77 -48.28
N SER A 1078 30.11 -14.76 -47.82
CA SER A 1078 31.26 -14.07 -48.45
C SER A 1078 32.58 -14.89 -48.25
N PRO A 1079 33.79 -14.52 -48.79
CA PRO A 1079 34.49 -13.23 -48.49
C PRO A 1079 35.44 -12.60 -49.56
N GLY A 1080 35.51 -11.25 -49.54
CA GLY A 1080 36.70 -10.40 -49.83
C GLY A 1080 37.30 -10.31 -51.25
N PRO A 1081 38.25 -9.40 -51.50
CA PRO A 1081 38.20 -7.94 -51.36
C PRO A 1081 38.57 -7.23 -52.70
N GLY A 1082 38.34 -5.91 -52.81
CA GLY A 1082 39.14 -5.10 -53.74
C GLY A 1082 38.41 -4.01 -54.53
N ALA A 1083 38.68 -2.77 -54.10
CA ALA A 1083 39.06 -1.65 -54.94
C ALA A 1083 38.05 -0.99 -55.92
N LYS A 1084 37.80 0.28 -55.58
CA LYS A 1084 37.87 1.49 -56.43
C LYS A 1084 36.59 2.03 -57.10
N LYS A 1085 36.37 3.29 -56.70
CA LYS A 1085 35.98 4.48 -57.50
C LYS A 1085 34.51 4.57 -57.88
N ARG A 1086 33.82 5.58 -57.30
CA ARG A 1086 33.49 6.91 -57.90
C ARG A 1086 32.49 6.72 -59.06
N ALA A 1087 31.36 7.41 -59.13
CA ALA A 1087 30.89 8.62 -58.49
C ALA A 1087 29.37 8.73 -58.74
N ARG A 1088 28.70 9.61 -57.95
CA ARG A 1088 27.69 10.62 -58.35
C ARG A 1088 26.53 10.14 -59.26
N GLU A 1089 25.27 10.48 -59.03
CA GLU A 1089 24.65 11.65 -58.41
C GLU A 1089 23.12 11.54 -58.57
N TYR A 1090 22.36 12.19 -57.68
CA TYR A 1090 20.94 12.62 -57.76
C TYR A 1090 19.87 11.53 -58.02
N SER A 1091 18.79 11.40 -57.25
CA SER A 1091 18.01 12.33 -56.43
C SER A 1091 17.38 11.63 -55.22
#